data_AF-A0A2S6IPJ2-F1
#
_entry.id   AF-A0A2S6IPJ2-F1
#
_cell.length_a   1.000
_cell.length_b   1.000
_cell.length_c   1.000
_cell.angle_alpha   90.00
_cell.angle_beta   90.00
_cell.angle_gamma   90.00
#
_symmetry.space_group_name_H-M   'P 1'
#
loop_
_entity.id
_entity.type
_entity.pdbx_description
1 polymer ?
#
loop_
_entity_poly.entity_id
_entity_poly.type
_entity_poly.pdbx_seq_one_letter_code
_entity_poly.pdbx_strand_id
1 'polypeptide(L)'
;MAQDEAAGEGDAGAGTRPPPGFGVRDGRYLGTTGRWWIELRVDAAGGGLLSADLHTVGSDRQVLRFSGRGTRRAPLTPRGPRWEFAWTLDDGSTRGGWVAVAPVPDVAGAARVRFLVESGDGGAVTTVVGRVVRSGDLLRDLGLEVEVEAGVVPLRPVLVDGEHLDVEECLRRTGFAVERVGRPSSVPVPAGGRWHGVDVLGQLHASMAGAAQASLETPAWEVHLLLLSRSDRPGLLGVMFDLGEVLPRQGAAVFLEEVRAGREQEDADRRALQLLLHETGHVLNLPHRFAVDRWNSTSFMNYDWCYRGGRASARFHEEFQWAYDEDELAFLRHGPRGAVIPGGGPFGAGTDWPPGRHGSTRADGEAAAGLSLWLTRGRGAPAGIGAGDPVFLEVSLANTGDTDVAVPREALDVKAGLLRILVRRRAEDATASTDGTAQPDVEAYAPVLHRCYALDSGRVVRLQPGESLHDNLNLSGGASGSPFAEPGRYTIQPVLTLPSGDGAEAPSLLVAGEELDVTVDPPPRAAAREGFDPLPGPGVRAALALGGTAGQPEVGRALEGYLADRLAAAAGRADPDPLVAAAQRLRGLELHRRADGDPREAAHLLEDALARGGGVFDPHTEEHTRRLAANCRARATGGTAPPRAVVELTAGDGSRALLPGVLRGNRAGLAWRVFAPAASLPPAIRGTESVGVSVTVAGADGLTERLRPRRVRLLTPPGDERPGVVVLELGRPVQAAASPVFDVAAVDAAAPAGTWDLLASQGLVPAGLDAPELDVAPWAAAAGAALAGRSPDDPPPVRLEHEEAGDVDGVALWVCRLLRICEEDEPPPFDAGRPFDPWPEPREGADREPAQAAW
;
A
#
# COMPACT_ATOMS: atom_id res chain seq x y z
N MET A 1 -45.15 -25.08 35.32
CA MET A 1 -44.87 -26.14 34.32
C MET A 1 -43.95 -25.53 33.29
N ALA A 2 -42.64 -25.77 33.20
CA ALA A 2 -41.65 -26.66 33.84
C ALA A 2 -40.28 -25.91 33.64
N GLN A 3 -39.33 -25.75 34.58
CA GLN A 3 -38.37 -26.69 35.19
C GLN A 3 -37.79 -27.72 34.19
N ASP A 4 -36.49 -27.94 34.01
CA ASP A 4 -35.27 -27.49 34.68
C ASP A 4 -34.11 -27.61 33.68
N GLU A 5 -33.18 -26.65 33.73
CA GLU A 5 -31.83 -26.76 33.16
C GLU A 5 -30.91 -27.45 34.19
N ALA A 6 -30.14 -28.45 33.73
CA ALA A 6 -28.98 -28.94 34.46
C ALA A 6 -27.82 -29.09 33.49
N ALA A 7 -26.83 -28.22 33.69
CA ALA A 7 -25.50 -28.30 33.11
C ALA A 7 -24.82 -29.61 33.52
N GLY A 8 -24.23 -30.30 32.53
CA GLY A 8 -23.32 -31.40 32.73
C GLY A 8 -21.94 -31.02 32.19
N GLU A 9 -20.96 -30.92 33.08
CA GLU A 9 -19.54 -30.91 32.75
C GLU A 9 -19.21 -32.16 31.91
N GLY A 10 -18.81 -31.93 30.66
CA GLY A 10 -18.49 -32.97 29.69
C GLY A 10 -17.00 -32.97 29.37
N ASP A 11 -16.30 -33.92 29.98
CA ASP A 11 -14.99 -34.48 29.62
C ASP A 11 -14.60 -34.28 28.13
N ALA A 12 -13.52 -33.55 27.88
CA ALA A 12 -12.95 -33.22 26.55
C ALA A 12 -12.27 -34.43 25.86
N GLY A 13 -12.73 -35.66 26.14
CA GLY A 13 -12.15 -36.91 25.68
C GLY A 13 -13.13 -37.82 24.95
N ALA A 14 -14.12 -37.29 24.22
CA ALA A 14 -15.10 -38.10 23.50
C ALA A 14 -14.89 -38.03 21.98
N GLY A 15 -14.44 -39.15 21.41
CA GLY A 15 -14.25 -39.33 19.97
C GLY A 15 -15.49 -38.95 19.18
N THR A 16 -15.33 -37.92 18.36
CA THR A 16 -16.33 -37.45 17.41
C THR A 16 -16.72 -38.60 16.49
N ARG A 17 -18.00 -38.99 16.52
CA ARG A 17 -18.58 -39.89 15.52
C ARG A 17 -18.34 -39.25 14.15
N PRO A 18 -17.86 -39.99 13.13
CA PRO A 18 -17.66 -39.42 11.81
C PRO A 18 -19.02 -38.87 11.31
N PRO A 19 -19.07 -37.63 10.81
CA PRO A 19 -20.29 -37.09 10.25
C PRO A 19 -20.80 -38.00 9.13
N PRO A 20 -22.12 -38.09 8.93
CA PRO A 20 -22.72 -39.04 8.00
C PRO A 20 -22.21 -38.77 6.57
N GLY A 21 -21.33 -39.65 6.07
CA GLY A 21 -20.90 -39.65 4.67
C GLY A 21 -19.48 -40.13 4.39
N PHE A 22 -18.48 -39.80 5.22
CA PHE A 22 -17.06 -40.05 4.89
C PHE A 22 -16.52 -41.39 5.43
N GLY A 23 -17.08 -41.90 6.53
CA GLY A 23 -16.65 -43.15 7.16
C GLY A 23 -15.23 -43.12 7.76
N VAL A 24 -14.56 -41.96 7.74
CA VAL A 24 -13.22 -41.72 8.31
C VAL A 24 -13.27 -40.47 9.21
N ARG A 25 -12.32 -40.35 10.14
CA ARG A 25 -12.24 -39.20 11.07
C ARG A 25 -11.67 -37.96 10.36
N ASP A 26 -12.00 -36.78 10.85
CA ASP A 26 -11.36 -35.55 10.40
C ASP A 26 -9.86 -35.55 10.69
N GLY A 27 -9.11 -34.81 9.87
CA GLY A 27 -7.67 -34.63 10.01
C GLY A 27 -6.91 -34.86 8.72
N ARG A 28 -5.59 -34.81 8.85
CA ARG A 28 -4.64 -35.04 7.75
C ARG A 28 -4.24 -36.50 7.69
N TYR A 29 -4.17 -37.04 6.48
CA TYR A 29 -3.80 -38.41 6.18
C TYR A 29 -2.66 -38.42 5.17
N LEU A 30 -1.62 -39.20 5.45
CA LEU A 30 -0.44 -39.34 4.58
C LEU A 30 -0.31 -40.78 4.10
N GLY A 31 0.15 -40.97 2.87
CA GLY A 31 0.43 -42.29 2.34
C GLY A 31 1.21 -42.28 1.04
N THR A 32 1.55 -43.47 0.56
CA THR A 32 2.23 -43.64 -0.72
C THR A 32 1.78 -44.90 -1.44
N THR A 33 1.85 -44.88 -2.77
CA THR A 33 1.67 -46.05 -3.64
C THR A 33 3.00 -46.62 -4.14
N GLY A 34 4.13 -46.12 -3.63
CA GLY A 34 5.47 -46.36 -4.16
C GLY A 34 5.81 -45.44 -5.34
N ARG A 35 4.83 -45.04 -6.15
CA ARG A 35 4.98 -44.03 -7.21
C ARG A 35 4.48 -42.65 -6.78
N TRP A 36 3.31 -42.61 -6.16
CA TRP A 36 2.66 -41.37 -5.72
C TRP A 36 2.81 -41.20 -4.23
N TRP A 37 3.12 -39.98 -3.81
CA TRP A 37 2.85 -39.51 -2.46
C TRP A 37 1.45 -38.89 -2.42
N ILE A 38 0.74 -39.14 -1.33
CA ILE A 38 -0.65 -38.75 -1.13
C ILE A 38 -0.76 -38.05 0.21
N GLU A 39 -1.28 -36.83 0.18
CA GLU A 39 -1.85 -36.15 1.33
C GLU A 39 -3.34 -35.96 1.11
N LEU A 40 -4.16 -36.46 2.03
CA LEU A 40 -5.61 -36.27 2.05
C LEU A 40 -5.96 -35.48 3.31
N ARG A 41 -6.78 -34.45 3.16
CA ARG A 41 -7.31 -33.62 4.24
C ARG A 41 -8.82 -33.80 4.30
N VAL A 42 -9.30 -34.26 5.45
CA VAL A 42 -10.73 -34.47 5.74
C VAL A 42 -11.17 -33.46 6.79
N ASP A 43 -12.08 -32.57 6.41
CA ASP A 43 -12.68 -31.56 7.31
C ASP A 43 -14.19 -31.66 7.22
N ALA A 44 -14.75 -32.74 7.75
CA ALA A 44 -16.16 -33.00 7.63
C ALA A 44 -16.99 -32.30 8.70
N ALA A 45 -16.44 -32.05 9.89
CA ALA A 45 -17.09 -31.31 10.97
C ALA A 45 -17.01 -29.79 10.78
N GLY A 46 -15.89 -29.25 10.27
CA GLY A 46 -15.73 -27.81 10.08
C GLY A 46 -16.32 -27.32 8.77
N GLY A 47 -15.88 -27.89 7.63
CA GLY A 47 -16.23 -27.39 6.30
C GLY A 47 -17.12 -28.30 5.45
N GLY A 48 -17.29 -29.56 5.83
CA GLY A 48 -17.85 -30.59 4.96
C GLY A 48 -16.99 -30.84 3.70
N LEU A 49 -15.68 -30.62 3.79
CA LEU A 49 -14.76 -30.57 2.65
C LEU A 49 -13.75 -31.72 2.67
N LEU A 50 -13.37 -32.14 1.46
CA LEU A 50 -12.19 -32.95 1.21
C LEU A 50 -11.25 -32.18 0.29
N SER A 51 -9.96 -32.34 0.53
CA SER A 51 -8.94 -31.93 -0.43
C SER A 51 -7.77 -32.89 -0.40
N ALA A 52 -6.98 -32.93 -1.46
CA ALA A 52 -5.81 -33.79 -1.53
C ALA A 52 -4.71 -33.17 -2.36
N ASP A 53 -3.47 -33.48 -2.00
CA ASP A 53 -2.29 -33.23 -2.83
C ASP A 53 -1.68 -34.57 -3.24
N LEU A 54 -1.52 -34.76 -4.55
CA LEU A 54 -0.85 -35.90 -5.15
C LEU A 54 0.44 -35.41 -5.78
N HIS A 55 1.56 -36.06 -5.49
CA HIS A 55 2.79 -35.80 -6.25
C HIS A 55 3.58 -37.06 -6.57
N THR A 56 4.24 -37.04 -7.73
CA THR A 56 5.16 -38.09 -8.19
C THR A 56 6.37 -37.43 -8.82
N VAL A 57 7.52 -38.10 -8.76
CA VAL A 57 8.71 -37.68 -9.50
C VAL A 57 8.77 -38.49 -10.80
N GLY A 58 8.81 -37.81 -11.94
CA GLY A 58 8.98 -38.39 -13.26
C GLY A 58 10.38 -38.97 -13.47
N SER A 59 10.55 -39.76 -14.54
CA SER A 59 11.87 -40.29 -14.91
C SER A 59 12.88 -39.20 -15.29
N ASP A 60 12.39 -38.04 -15.69
CA ASP A 60 13.12 -36.80 -15.97
C ASP A 60 13.37 -35.94 -14.72
N ARG A 61 12.99 -36.44 -13.53
CA ARG A 61 13.02 -35.74 -12.23
C ARG A 61 12.06 -34.56 -12.12
N GLN A 62 11.16 -34.34 -13.08
CA GLN A 62 10.11 -33.35 -12.91
C GLN A 62 9.09 -33.84 -11.89
N VAL A 63 8.65 -32.96 -10.99
CA VAL A 63 7.62 -33.28 -10.02
C VAL A 63 6.27 -32.96 -10.66
N LEU A 64 5.44 -33.98 -10.89
CA LEU A 64 4.06 -33.77 -11.29
C LEU A 64 3.20 -33.69 -10.04
N ARG A 65 2.48 -32.56 -9.87
CA ARG A 65 1.60 -32.33 -8.74
C ARG A 65 0.16 -32.09 -9.18
N PHE A 66 -0.77 -32.62 -8.39
CA PHE A 66 -2.19 -32.32 -8.49
C PHE A 66 -2.70 -31.92 -7.11
N SER A 67 -3.33 -30.75 -7.02
CA SER A 67 -4.03 -30.29 -5.82
C SER A 67 -5.52 -30.25 -6.09
N GLY A 68 -6.29 -31.06 -5.38
CA GLY A 68 -7.70 -31.23 -5.62
C GLY A 68 -8.57 -30.80 -4.45
N ARG A 69 -9.72 -30.19 -4.73
CA ARG A 69 -10.74 -29.85 -3.73
C ARG A 69 -12.12 -30.36 -4.16
N GLY A 70 -12.89 -30.86 -3.19
CA GLY A 70 -14.26 -31.31 -3.38
C GLY A 70 -15.26 -30.15 -3.56
N THR A 71 -16.27 -30.32 -4.43
CA THR A 71 -17.25 -29.27 -4.81
C THR A 71 -18.37 -29.00 -3.79
N ARG A 72 -18.21 -29.40 -2.51
CA ARG A 72 -19.25 -29.38 -1.43
C ARG A 72 -20.53 -30.18 -1.72
N ARG A 73 -20.68 -30.82 -2.88
CA ARG A 73 -21.85 -31.64 -3.22
C ARG A 73 -21.83 -32.97 -2.47
N ALA A 74 -23.02 -33.45 -2.08
CA ALA A 74 -23.20 -34.78 -1.51
C ALA A 74 -22.62 -35.86 -2.45
N PRO A 75 -22.20 -37.03 -1.94
CA PRO A 75 -21.56 -38.05 -2.75
C PRO A 75 -22.40 -38.45 -3.97
N LEU A 76 -21.74 -38.69 -5.10
CA LEU A 76 -22.34 -39.14 -6.36
C LEU A 76 -22.87 -40.59 -6.25
N THR A 77 -23.99 -40.79 -5.55
CA THR A 77 -24.92 -41.95 -5.70
C THR A 77 -24.36 -43.36 -5.34
N PRO A 78 -25.06 -44.51 -5.54
CA PRO A 78 -25.29 -45.53 -4.51
C PRO A 78 -24.23 -46.64 -4.45
N ARG A 79 -23.11 -46.51 -5.18
CA ARG A 79 -22.05 -47.54 -5.31
C ARG A 79 -20.79 -47.22 -4.48
N GLY A 80 -20.96 -46.44 -3.42
CA GLY A 80 -19.90 -45.94 -2.55
C GLY A 80 -19.72 -44.44 -2.73
N PRO A 81 -19.33 -43.71 -1.67
CA PRO A 81 -19.31 -42.27 -1.72
C PRO A 81 -18.14 -41.80 -2.60
N ARG A 82 -18.47 -41.18 -3.74
CA ARG A 82 -17.52 -40.48 -4.62
C ARG A 82 -17.79 -38.99 -4.53
N TRP A 83 -16.75 -38.20 -4.39
CA TRP A 83 -16.82 -36.75 -4.35
C TRP A 83 -16.22 -36.18 -5.63
N GLU A 84 -16.96 -35.29 -6.30
CA GLU A 84 -16.45 -34.52 -7.43
C GLU A 84 -15.28 -33.65 -6.96
N PHE A 85 -14.19 -33.65 -7.73
CA PHE A 85 -13.00 -32.88 -7.45
C PHE A 85 -12.66 -32.00 -8.65
N ALA A 86 -12.29 -30.75 -8.37
CA ALA A 86 -11.53 -29.92 -9.29
C ALA A 86 -10.05 -30.03 -8.91
N TRP A 87 -9.23 -30.52 -9.84
CA TRP A 87 -7.79 -30.70 -9.68
C TRP A 87 -7.04 -29.56 -10.36
N THR A 88 -6.18 -28.87 -9.63
CA THR A 88 -5.28 -27.84 -10.15
C THR A 88 -3.88 -28.43 -10.31
N LEU A 89 -3.27 -28.23 -11.46
CA LEU A 89 -1.89 -28.61 -11.76
C LEU A 89 -0.91 -27.49 -11.39
N ASP A 90 0.39 -27.78 -11.41
CA ASP A 90 1.44 -26.77 -11.15
C ASP A 90 1.43 -25.62 -12.17
N ASP A 91 0.89 -25.82 -13.37
CA ASP A 91 0.70 -24.77 -14.39
C ASP A 91 -0.59 -23.94 -14.19
N GLY A 92 -1.32 -24.17 -13.09
CA GLY A 92 -2.58 -23.51 -12.77
C GLY A 92 -3.80 -24.08 -13.53
N SER A 93 -3.60 -24.96 -14.52
CA SER A 93 -4.72 -25.54 -15.27
C SER A 93 -5.58 -26.43 -14.38
N THR A 94 -6.89 -26.38 -14.61
CA THR A 94 -7.87 -27.18 -13.85
C THR A 94 -8.34 -28.40 -14.64
N ARG A 95 -8.55 -29.52 -13.95
CA ARG A 95 -9.10 -30.77 -14.49
C ARG A 95 -10.24 -31.28 -13.60
N GLY A 96 -11.22 -31.92 -14.23
CA GLY A 96 -12.26 -32.64 -13.52
C GLY A 96 -11.74 -33.95 -12.93
N GLY A 97 -12.55 -34.56 -12.06
CA GLY A 97 -12.23 -35.84 -11.47
C GLY A 97 -13.08 -36.18 -10.26
N TRP A 98 -12.68 -37.23 -9.54
CA TRP A 98 -13.32 -37.61 -8.30
C TRP A 98 -12.39 -38.31 -7.32
N VAL A 99 -12.81 -38.31 -6.06
CA VAL A 99 -12.16 -39.06 -4.98
C VAL A 99 -13.15 -40.00 -4.33
N ALA A 100 -12.70 -41.19 -3.96
CA ALA A 100 -13.42 -42.10 -3.08
C ALA A 100 -12.53 -42.43 -1.88
N VAL A 101 -13.12 -42.40 -0.69
CA VAL A 101 -12.46 -42.62 0.59
C VAL A 101 -13.28 -43.68 1.33
N ALA A 102 -12.61 -44.70 1.85
CA ALA A 102 -13.23 -45.73 2.67
C ALA A 102 -12.31 -46.09 3.84
N PRO A 103 -12.83 -46.32 5.05
CA PRO A 103 -12.01 -46.80 6.15
C PRO A 103 -11.39 -48.16 5.81
N VAL A 104 -10.16 -48.40 6.29
CA VAL A 104 -9.56 -49.73 6.23
C VAL A 104 -10.08 -50.52 7.44
N PRO A 105 -10.75 -51.66 7.23
CA PRO A 105 -11.17 -52.52 8.35
C PRO A 105 -9.98 -52.86 9.23
N ASP A 106 -10.20 -52.87 10.55
CA ASP A 106 -9.24 -53.30 11.57
C ASP A 106 -7.96 -52.44 11.70
N VAL A 107 -7.90 -51.28 11.04
CA VAL A 107 -6.80 -50.33 11.21
C VAL A 107 -7.34 -48.93 11.52
N ALA A 108 -7.37 -48.60 12.81
CA ALA A 108 -7.78 -47.30 13.28
C ALA A 108 -6.98 -46.17 12.59
N GLY A 109 -7.69 -45.14 12.12
CA GLY A 109 -7.07 -43.99 11.46
C GLY A 109 -6.49 -44.27 10.07
N ALA A 110 -6.74 -45.42 9.45
CA ALA A 110 -6.34 -45.69 8.07
C ALA A 110 -7.52 -45.63 7.09
N ALA A 111 -7.26 -45.11 5.90
CA ALA A 111 -8.22 -45.04 4.82
C ALA A 111 -7.64 -45.61 3.52
N ARG A 112 -8.50 -46.27 2.73
CA ARG A 112 -8.24 -46.59 1.33
C ARG A 112 -8.79 -45.44 0.50
N VAL A 113 -7.95 -44.91 -0.38
CA VAL A 113 -8.27 -43.78 -1.24
C VAL A 113 -8.15 -44.19 -2.70
N ARG A 114 -9.06 -43.68 -3.52
CA ARG A 114 -9.01 -43.78 -4.98
C ARG A 114 -9.29 -42.42 -5.58
N PHE A 115 -8.30 -41.91 -6.29
CA PHE A 115 -8.35 -40.66 -7.03
C PHE A 115 -8.49 -40.96 -8.51
N LEU A 116 -9.30 -40.16 -9.19
CA LEU A 116 -9.39 -40.08 -10.63
C LEU A 116 -9.17 -38.62 -11.05
N VAL A 117 -8.20 -38.39 -11.92
CA VAL A 117 -7.91 -37.10 -12.55
C VAL A 117 -8.12 -37.26 -14.05
N GLU A 118 -9.06 -36.51 -14.62
CA GLU A 118 -9.35 -36.51 -16.04
C GLU A 118 -8.22 -35.84 -16.82
N SER A 119 -7.94 -36.31 -18.04
CA SER A 119 -7.05 -35.56 -18.93
C SER A 119 -7.83 -34.45 -19.64
N GLY A 120 -7.17 -33.32 -19.86
CA GLY A 120 -7.79 -32.15 -20.48
C GLY A 120 -8.25 -32.34 -21.92
N ASP A 121 -7.75 -33.37 -22.59
CA ASP A 121 -7.98 -33.70 -24.01
C ASP A 121 -9.01 -34.81 -24.22
N GLY A 122 -9.69 -35.28 -23.16
CA GLY A 122 -10.60 -36.43 -23.22
C GLY A 122 -9.91 -37.79 -23.40
N GLY A 123 -8.57 -37.83 -23.29
CA GLY A 123 -7.73 -39.02 -23.36
C GLY A 123 -7.48 -39.75 -22.02
N ALA A 124 -6.21 -39.92 -21.66
CA ALA A 124 -5.75 -40.84 -20.62
C ALA A 124 -6.04 -40.35 -19.18
N VAL A 125 -6.89 -41.08 -18.46
CA VAL A 125 -7.24 -40.80 -17.07
C VAL A 125 -6.14 -41.26 -16.12
N THR A 126 -5.70 -40.38 -15.20
CA THR A 126 -4.80 -40.77 -14.11
C THR A 126 -5.61 -41.33 -12.94
N THR A 127 -5.41 -42.60 -12.61
CA THR A 127 -6.01 -43.24 -11.42
C THR A 127 -4.94 -43.54 -10.38
N VAL A 128 -5.11 -43.03 -9.16
CA VAL A 128 -4.22 -43.31 -8.04
C VAL A 128 -5.01 -44.06 -6.98
N VAL A 129 -4.55 -45.25 -6.57
CA VAL A 129 -5.15 -46.05 -5.50
C VAL A 129 -4.11 -46.29 -4.43
N GLY A 130 -4.39 -45.87 -3.21
CA GLY A 130 -3.44 -45.97 -2.11
C GLY A 130 -4.11 -46.24 -0.77
N ARG A 131 -3.27 -46.54 0.22
CA ARG A 131 -3.64 -46.52 1.63
C ARG A 131 -2.98 -45.31 2.26
N VAL A 132 -3.74 -44.56 3.03
CA VAL A 132 -3.27 -43.41 3.80
C VAL A 132 -3.54 -43.65 5.29
N VAL A 133 -2.72 -43.04 6.14
CA VAL A 133 -2.81 -43.13 7.60
C VAL A 133 -2.89 -41.72 8.15
N ARG A 134 -3.80 -41.52 9.11
CA ARG A 134 -3.99 -40.24 9.79
C ARG A 134 -2.72 -39.83 10.51
N SER A 135 -2.18 -38.67 10.16
CA SER A 135 -0.99 -38.09 10.80
C SER A 135 -1.34 -37.14 11.95
N GLY A 136 -2.53 -36.52 11.93
CA GLY A 136 -2.93 -35.57 12.95
C GLY A 136 -4.30 -34.94 12.70
N ASP A 137 -4.73 -34.09 13.63
CA ASP A 137 -6.02 -33.39 13.62
C ASP A 137 -5.97 -32.15 12.72
N LEU A 138 -4.82 -31.49 12.69
CA LEU A 138 -4.56 -30.29 11.91
C LEU A 138 -4.30 -30.66 10.45
N LEU A 139 -4.76 -29.82 9.54
CA LEU A 139 -4.93 -30.15 8.13
C LEU A 139 -3.68 -29.85 7.30
N ARG A 140 -2.82 -28.95 7.75
CA ARG A 140 -1.56 -28.59 7.09
C ARG A 140 -0.44 -28.41 8.11
N ASP A 141 0.81 -28.55 7.68
CA ASP A 141 1.94 -28.09 8.49
C ASP A 141 2.26 -26.64 8.13
N LEU A 142 2.82 -25.91 9.09
CA LEU A 142 3.35 -24.57 8.88
C LEU A 142 4.56 -24.34 9.80
N GLY A 143 5.72 -24.17 9.20
CA GLY A 143 6.90 -23.62 9.85
C GLY A 143 6.71 -22.11 10.03
N LEU A 144 6.99 -21.62 11.24
CA LEU A 144 6.97 -20.21 11.57
C LEU A 144 8.35 -19.79 12.07
N GLU A 145 9.01 -18.90 11.33
CA GLU A 145 10.26 -18.25 11.74
C GLU A 145 9.93 -16.80 12.10
N VAL A 146 10.17 -16.41 13.36
CA VAL A 146 9.93 -15.05 13.84
C VAL A 146 11.24 -14.44 14.30
N GLU A 147 11.60 -13.32 13.71
CA GLU A 147 12.79 -12.56 14.05
C GLU A 147 12.42 -11.19 14.60
N VAL A 148 13.22 -10.71 15.54
CA VAL A 148 12.98 -9.42 16.20
C VAL A 148 14.17 -8.53 15.99
N GLU A 149 13.92 -7.28 15.60
CA GLU A 149 14.96 -6.27 15.52
C GLU A 149 15.65 -6.07 16.88
N ALA A 150 16.96 -5.93 16.85
CA ALA A 150 17.75 -5.69 18.04
C ALA A 150 17.26 -4.43 18.76
N GLY A 151 16.84 -4.59 20.02
CA GLY A 151 16.30 -3.50 20.84
C GLY A 151 14.77 -3.38 20.83
N VAL A 152 14.08 -4.09 19.94
CA VAL A 152 12.61 -4.15 19.92
C VAL A 152 12.12 -5.21 20.91
N VAL A 153 11.15 -4.84 21.74
CA VAL A 153 10.54 -5.77 22.70
C VAL A 153 9.62 -6.75 21.94
N PRO A 154 9.81 -8.08 22.04
CA PRO A 154 8.94 -9.05 21.41
C PRO A 154 7.47 -8.91 21.83
N LEU A 155 6.56 -9.50 21.05
CA LEU A 155 5.16 -9.58 21.40
C LEU A 155 4.95 -10.56 22.57
N ARG A 156 4.08 -10.20 23.51
CA ARG A 156 3.66 -11.09 24.61
C ARG A 156 2.35 -11.80 24.23
N PRO A 157 2.09 -13.01 24.76
CA PRO A 157 0.78 -13.63 24.65
C PRO A 157 -0.31 -12.70 25.21
N VAL A 158 -1.42 -12.63 24.48
CA VAL A 158 -2.56 -11.77 24.77
C VAL A 158 -3.62 -12.58 25.49
N LEU A 159 -4.24 -12.03 26.55
CA LEU A 159 -5.38 -12.68 27.21
C LEU A 159 -6.69 -12.28 26.52
N VAL A 160 -7.41 -13.27 25.98
CA VAL A 160 -8.72 -13.12 25.34
C VAL A 160 -9.64 -14.16 25.94
N ASP A 161 -10.74 -13.73 26.56
CA ASP A 161 -11.74 -14.60 27.21
C ASP A 161 -11.14 -15.64 28.18
N GLY A 162 -10.06 -15.27 28.87
CA GLY A 162 -9.35 -16.14 29.81
C GLY A 162 -8.33 -17.09 29.18
N GLU A 163 -8.17 -17.06 27.85
CA GLU A 163 -7.20 -17.85 27.10
C GLU A 163 -6.00 -17.00 26.67
N HIS A 164 -4.79 -17.55 26.75
CA HIS A 164 -3.59 -16.93 26.21
C HIS A 164 -3.48 -17.22 24.72
N LEU A 165 -3.60 -16.19 23.90
CA LEU A 165 -3.42 -16.25 22.46
C LEU A 165 -2.04 -15.70 22.07
N ASP A 166 -1.35 -16.46 21.23
CA ASP A 166 -0.19 -16.04 20.46
C ASP A 166 -0.41 -16.37 18.97
N VAL A 167 0.57 -16.03 18.13
CA VAL A 167 0.45 -16.24 16.68
C VAL A 167 0.28 -17.73 16.37
N GLU A 168 1.05 -18.58 17.05
CA GLU A 168 1.00 -20.02 16.89
C GLU A 168 -0.35 -20.61 17.27
N GLU A 169 -0.93 -20.18 18.38
CA GLU A 169 -2.25 -20.65 18.82
C GLU A 169 -3.36 -20.24 17.87
N CYS A 170 -3.37 -19.00 17.39
CA CYS A 170 -4.34 -18.57 16.39
C CYS A 170 -4.19 -19.34 15.06
N LEU A 171 -2.96 -19.64 14.63
CA LEU A 171 -2.70 -20.46 13.43
C LEU A 171 -3.08 -21.94 13.64
N ARG A 172 -2.96 -22.49 14.86
CA ARG A 172 -3.49 -23.83 15.20
C ARG A 172 -5.00 -23.87 15.06
N ARG A 173 -5.72 -22.86 15.57
CA ARG A 173 -7.18 -22.72 15.40
C ARG A 173 -7.58 -22.61 13.93
N THR A 174 -6.71 -22.04 13.11
CA THR A 174 -6.87 -21.96 11.65
C THR A 174 -6.74 -23.33 10.97
N GLY A 175 -6.12 -24.32 11.63
CA GLY A 175 -5.96 -25.69 11.13
C GLY A 175 -4.53 -26.05 10.72
N PHE A 176 -3.54 -25.25 11.11
CA PHE A 176 -2.12 -25.53 10.88
C PHE A 176 -1.46 -26.20 12.08
N ALA A 177 -0.73 -27.29 11.86
CA ALA A 177 0.28 -27.79 12.78
C ALA A 177 1.49 -26.87 12.71
N VAL A 178 1.55 -25.91 13.63
CA VAL A 178 2.60 -24.89 13.67
C VAL A 178 3.83 -25.43 14.37
N GLU A 179 4.97 -25.35 13.70
CA GLU A 179 6.30 -25.62 14.25
C GLU A 179 7.14 -24.34 14.18
N ARG A 180 7.87 -24.02 15.24
CA ARG A 180 8.88 -22.95 15.16
C ARG A 180 10.07 -23.48 14.38
N VAL A 181 10.34 -22.88 13.23
CA VAL A 181 11.51 -23.22 12.40
C VAL A 181 12.58 -22.16 12.56
N GLY A 182 13.81 -22.55 12.25
CA GLY A 182 14.97 -21.72 12.49
C GLY A 182 15.35 -21.59 13.98
N ARG A 183 16.40 -20.82 14.21
CA ARG A 183 16.98 -20.47 15.51
C ARG A 183 16.72 -18.99 15.72
N PRO A 184 16.31 -18.58 16.93
CA PRO A 184 16.14 -17.16 17.24
C PRO A 184 17.38 -16.36 16.85
N SER A 185 17.18 -15.42 15.94
CA SER A 185 18.18 -14.46 15.46
C SER A 185 17.64 -13.05 15.74
N SER A 186 18.51 -12.03 15.65
CA SER A 186 18.10 -10.63 15.74
C SER A 186 18.30 -9.94 14.41
N VAL A 187 17.30 -9.22 13.93
CA VAL A 187 17.44 -8.33 12.78
C VAL A 187 18.28 -7.11 13.21
N PRO A 188 19.32 -6.70 12.46
CA PRO A 188 20.06 -5.48 12.78
C PRO A 188 19.16 -4.24 12.73
N VAL A 189 19.44 -3.27 13.59
CA VAL A 189 18.79 -1.93 13.53
C VAL A 189 19.12 -1.28 12.19
N PRO A 190 18.14 -0.71 11.46
CA PRO A 190 18.40 -0.03 10.19
C PRO A 190 19.29 1.20 10.39
N ALA A 191 20.12 1.51 9.38
CA ALA A 191 20.92 2.72 9.39
C ALA A 191 20.00 3.96 9.50
N GLY A 192 20.22 4.81 10.51
CA GLY A 192 19.35 5.96 10.80
C GLY A 192 18.21 5.68 11.78
N GLY A 193 18.07 4.43 12.28
CA GLY A 193 17.12 4.07 13.33
C GLY A 193 15.65 3.99 12.91
N ARG A 194 15.37 4.04 11.60
CA ARG A 194 14.03 3.84 11.02
C ARG A 194 14.12 3.06 9.72
N TRP A 195 13.10 2.27 9.44
CA TRP A 195 12.95 1.54 8.19
C TRP A 195 12.39 2.44 7.10
N HIS A 196 13.18 2.69 6.06
CA HIS A 196 12.75 3.56 4.96
C HIS A 196 11.73 2.87 4.06
N GLY A 197 10.55 3.46 3.85
CA GLY A 197 9.39 2.84 3.16
C GLY A 197 9.58 2.56 1.67
N VAL A 198 10.68 3.04 1.08
CA VAL A 198 11.05 2.85 -0.33
C VAL A 198 12.16 1.78 -0.48
N ASP A 199 13.04 1.67 0.52
CA ASP A 199 14.06 0.62 0.61
C ASP A 199 13.62 -0.56 1.48
N VAL A 200 12.46 -0.44 2.12
CA VAL A 200 11.88 -1.42 3.05
C VAL A 200 11.90 -2.78 2.40
N LEU A 201 11.54 -2.89 1.12
CA LEU A 201 11.46 -4.19 0.50
C LEU A 201 12.81 -4.90 0.39
N GLY A 202 13.83 -4.25 -0.18
CA GLY A 202 15.12 -4.92 -0.33
C GLY A 202 15.91 -4.95 0.97
N GLN A 203 15.74 -4.00 1.89
CA GLN A 203 16.34 -4.12 3.22
C GLN A 203 15.67 -5.23 4.04
N LEU A 204 14.34 -5.37 3.99
CA LEU A 204 13.61 -6.47 4.63
C LEU A 204 13.94 -7.80 3.97
N HIS A 205 14.03 -7.85 2.64
CA HIS A 205 14.40 -9.07 1.94
C HIS A 205 15.86 -9.43 2.17
N ALA A 206 16.78 -8.48 2.21
CA ALA A 206 18.18 -8.74 2.57
C ALA A 206 18.29 -9.17 4.04
N SER A 207 17.49 -8.59 4.93
CA SER A 207 17.40 -9.01 6.34
C SER A 207 16.87 -10.44 6.42
N MET A 208 15.75 -10.74 5.76
CA MET A 208 15.20 -12.09 5.65
C MET A 208 16.22 -13.04 5.02
N ALA A 209 16.84 -12.73 3.88
CA ALA A 209 17.81 -13.59 3.24
C ALA A 209 19.08 -13.81 4.07
N GLY A 210 19.49 -12.82 4.85
CA GLY A 210 20.65 -12.90 5.74
C GLY A 210 20.38 -13.67 7.04
N ALA A 211 19.13 -13.73 7.47
CA ALA A 211 18.75 -14.24 8.78
C ALA A 211 17.90 -15.53 8.73
N ALA A 212 17.11 -15.70 7.66
CA ALA A 212 16.30 -16.87 7.37
C ALA A 212 17.15 -18.13 7.35
N GLN A 213 16.64 -19.13 8.06
CA GLN A 213 17.24 -20.46 8.09
C GLN A 213 16.39 -21.46 7.32
N ALA A 214 15.11 -21.13 7.14
CA ALA A 214 14.22 -21.78 6.19
C ALA A 214 14.61 -21.45 4.74
N SER A 215 14.23 -22.34 3.81
CA SER A 215 14.67 -22.22 2.41
C SER A 215 13.87 -21.15 1.69
N LEU A 216 14.56 -20.12 1.20
CA LEU A 216 13.99 -19.09 0.34
C LEU A 216 14.08 -19.45 -1.15
N GLU A 217 14.60 -20.64 -1.50
CA GLU A 217 14.88 -21.04 -2.88
C GLU A 217 13.75 -21.86 -3.53
N THR A 218 12.77 -22.32 -2.75
CA THR A 218 11.60 -23.06 -3.27
C THR A 218 10.32 -22.76 -2.48
N PRO A 219 9.12 -23.05 -3.03
CA PRO A 219 7.88 -22.86 -2.28
C PRO A 219 7.80 -23.85 -1.11
N ALA A 220 7.75 -23.32 0.11
CA ALA A 220 7.80 -24.08 1.35
C ALA A 220 6.66 -23.67 2.29
N TRP A 221 6.22 -24.59 3.14
CA TRP A 221 5.26 -24.30 4.21
C TRP A 221 5.98 -23.61 5.37
N GLU A 222 6.66 -22.51 5.08
CA GLU A 222 7.48 -21.75 6.02
C GLU A 222 7.15 -20.27 5.84
N VAL A 223 6.83 -19.58 6.94
CA VAL A 223 6.50 -18.16 6.95
C VAL A 223 7.55 -17.42 7.78
N HIS A 224 8.11 -16.37 7.19
CA HIS A 224 9.08 -15.50 7.85
C HIS A 224 8.40 -14.21 8.32
N LEU A 225 8.40 -13.96 9.64
CA LEU A 225 7.86 -12.74 10.23
C LEU A 225 8.97 -11.90 10.85
N LEU A 226 9.07 -10.65 10.44
CA LEU A 226 10.02 -9.68 10.99
C LEU A 226 9.29 -8.70 11.92
N LEU A 227 9.69 -8.65 13.19
CA LEU A 227 9.16 -7.73 14.19
C LEU A 227 10.11 -6.56 14.36
N LEU A 228 9.69 -5.38 13.90
CA LEU A 228 10.57 -4.25 13.66
C LEU A 228 10.20 -3.04 14.51
N SER A 229 11.10 -2.06 14.56
CA SER A 229 10.89 -0.79 15.24
C SER A 229 9.87 0.08 14.49
N ARG A 230 10.31 1.20 13.89
CA ARG A 230 9.42 2.14 13.17
C ARG A 230 9.82 2.29 11.72
N SER A 231 8.81 2.51 10.89
CA SER A 231 8.99 3.00 9.54
C SER A 231 9.25 4.52 9.54
N ASP A 232 9.84 5.03 8.46
CA ASP A 232 9.84 6.46 8.14
C ASP A 232 8.47 6.95 7.60
N ARG A 233 7.58 6.01 7.27
CA ARG A 233 6.19 6.27 6.88
C ARG A 233 5.29 6.20 8.11
N PRO A 234 4.74 7.32 8.59
CA PRO A 234 3.85 7.34 9.74
C PRO A 234 2.69 6.37 9.57
N GLY A 235 2.37 5.63 10.63
CA GLY A 235 1.30 4.65 10.73
C GLY A 235 1.35 3.49 9.73
N LEU A 236 2.50 3.22 9.08
CA LEU A 236 2.72 1.95 8.40
C LEU A 236 2.87 0.86 9.47
N LEU A 237 1.92 -0.06 9.54
CA LEU A 237 1.86 -1.08 10.58
C LEU A 237 2.50 -2.39 10.14
N GLY A 238 2.32 -2.75 8.86
CA GLY A 238 2.84 -3.99 8.32
C GLY A 238 3.05 -3.93 6.81
N VAL A 239 3.89 -4.83 6.32
CA VAL A 239 4.20 -5.01 4.90
C VAL A 239 4.38 -6.49 4.60
N MET A 240 3.59 -7.01 3.67
CA MET A 240 3.94 -8.23 2.94
C MET A 240 4.80 -7.83 1.74
N PHE A 241 5.93 -8.52 1.58
CA PHE A 241 6.86 -8.23 0.49
C PHE A 241 6.95 -9.36 -0.53
N ASP A 242 6.92 -8.98 -1.81
CA ASP A 242 6.94 -9.89 -2.95
C ASP A 242 8.05 -9.48 -3.92
N LEU A 243 9.29 -9.91 -3.64
CA LEU A 243 10.46 -9.52 -4.44
C LEU A 243 10.91 -10.52 -5.49
N GLY A 244 10.27 -11.69 -5.55
CA GLY A 244 10.71 -12.78 -6.40
C GLY A 244 9.74 -13.05 -7.54
N GLU A 245 10.21 -12.96 -8.79
CA GLU A 245 9.51 -13.62 -9.91
C GLU A 245 9.46 -15.14 -9.76
N VAL A 246 10.33 -15.71 -8.91
CA VAL A 246 10.39 -17.15 -8.69
C VAL A 246 9.50 -17.58 -7.53
N LEU A 247 9.43 -16.80 -6.44
CA LEU A 247 8.79 -17.20 -5.18
C LEU A 247 8.15 -16.01 -4.45
N PRO A 248 6.87 -15.74 -4.71
CA PRO A 248 6.16 -14.62 -4.08
C PRO A 248 5.74 -14.95 -2.65
N ARG A 249 5.44 -13.94 -1.82
CA ARG A 249 4.77 -14.13 -0.52
C ARG A 249 5.51 -15.10 0.43
N GLN A 250 6.80 -14.89 0.68
CA GLN A 250 7.57 -15.72 1.62
C GLN A 250 7.69 -15.11 3.02
N GLY A 251 7.52 -13.79 3.14
CA GLY A 251 7.65 -13.12 4.41
C GLY A 251 6.86 -11.82 4.51
N ALA A 252 6.71 -11.38 5.75
CA ALA A 252 6.10 -10.11 6.08
C ALA A 252 6.76 -9.47 7.29
N ALA A 253 6.54 -8.17 7.47
CA ALA A 253 7.06 -7.39 8.58
C ALA A 253 5.95 -6.63 9.30
N VAL A 254 6.08 -6.47 10.61
CA VAL A 254 5.21 -5.65 11.46
C VAL A 254 6.05 -4.66 12.26
N PHE A 255 5.70 -3.37 12.21
CA PHE A 255 6.38 -2.28 12.92
C PHE A 255 5.80 -2.11 14.33
N LEU A 256 6.29 -2.91 15.29
CA LEU A 256 5.72 -3.02 16.63
C LEU A 256 5.74 -1.69 17.40
N GLU A 257 6.78 -0.87 17.23
CA GLU A 257 6.84 0.41 17.92
C GLU A 257 5.84 1.43 17.35
N GLU A 258 5.49 1.31 16.07
CA GLU A 258 4.43 2.11 15.44
C GLU A 258 3.06 1.67 15.97
N VAL A 259 2.84 0.36 16.10
CA VAL A 259 1.61 -0.20 16.71
C VAL A 259 1.44 0.26 18.15
N ARG A 260 2.53 0.28 18.93
CA ARG A 260 2.54 0.68 20.36
C ARG A 260 2.45 2.18 20.58
N ALA A 261 2.67 3.00 19.55
CA ALA A 261 2.71 4.45 19.70
C ALA A 261 1.36 4.97 20.21
N GLY A 262 1.37 5.60 21.39
CA GLY A 262 0.18 6.23 21.99
C GLY A 262 -0.89 5.26 22.50
N ARG A 263 -0.54 3.99 22.76
CA ARG A 263 -1.48 2.97 23.26
C ARG A 263 -1.02 2.36 24.58
N GLU A 264 -1.99 1.94 25.39
CA GLU A 264 -1.73 1.08 26.54
C GLU A 264 -1.18 -0.27 26.08
N GLN A 265 -0.31 -0.86 26.90
CA GLN A 265 0.50 -2.01 26.48
C GLN A 265 -0.36 -3.23 26.09
N GLU A 266 -1.45 -3.47 26.81
CA GLU A 266 -2.36 -4.60 26.55
C GLU A 266 -3.09 -4.46 25.20
N ASP A 267 -3.61 -3.27 24.91
CA ASP A 267 -4.28 -2.97 23.64
C ASP A 267 -3.29 -2.96 22.47
N ALA A 268 -2.07 -2.48 22.71
CA ALA A 268 -1.00 -2.53 21.73
C ALA A 268 -0.59 -3.98 21.38
N ASP A 269 -0.47 -4.86 22.38
CA ASP A 269 -0.16 -6.27 22.16
C ASP A 269 -1.33 -6.99 21.46
N ARG A 270 -2.59 -6.68 21.81
CA ARG A 270 -3.79 -7.16 21.05
C ARG A 270 -3.72 -6.78 19.59
N ARG A 271 -3.49 -5.50 19.30
CA ARG A 271 -3.40 -4.99 17.93
C ARG A 271 -2.22 -5.58 17.17
N ALA A 272 -1.07 -5.74 17.82
CA ALA A 272 0.11 -6.37 17.21
C ALA A 272 -0.15 -7.84 16.87
N LEU A 273 -0.81 -8.61 17.74
CA LEU A 273 -1.20 -9.99 17.45
C LEU A 273 -2.16 -10.07 16.25
N GLN A 274 -3.19 -9.20 16.22
CA GLN A 274 -4.10 -9.10 15.09
C GLN A 274 -3.35 -8.84 13.78
N LEU A 275 -2.43 -7.87 13.78
CA LEU A 275 -1.66 -7.49 12.59
C LEU A 275 -0.71 -8.60 12.14
N LEU A 276 -0.07 -9.33 13.06
CA LEU A 276 0.79 -10.45 12.66
C LEU A 276 0.01 -11.53 11.93
N LEU A 277 -1.21 -11.82 12.38
CA LEU A 277 -2.09 -12.79 11.73
C LEU A 277 -2.65 -12.22 10.41
N HIS A 278 -2.89 -10.93 10.33
CA HIS A 278 -3.24 -10.23 9.09
C HIS A 278 -2.14 -10.38 8.03
N GLU A 279 -0.89 -10.02 8.38
CA GLU A 279 0.25 -10.13 7.48
C GLU A 279 0.56 -11.60 7.12
N THR A 280 0.44 -12.52 8.08
CA THR A 280 0.55 -13.97 7.80
C THR A 280 -0.53 -14.44 6.83
N GLY A 281 -1.74 -13.88 6.93
CA GLY A 281 -2.81 -14.15 5.98
C GLY A 281 -2.45 -13.71 4.56
N HIS A 282 -1.83 -12.54 4.40
CA HIS A 282 -1.30 -12.11 3.09
C HIS A 282 -0.23 -13.06 2.56
N VAL A 283 0.72 -13.47 3.42
CA VAL A 283 1.74 -14.48 3.06
C VAL A 283 1.08 -15.79 2.61
N LEU A 284 -0.02 -16.19 3.23
CA LEU A 284 -0.86 -17.36 2.87
C LEU A 284 -1.90 -17.08 1.77
N ASN A 285 -1.73 -15.97 1.05
CA ASN A 285 -2.50 -15.57 -0.12
C ASN A 285 -3.95 -15.12 0.12
N LEU A 286 -4.24 -14.56 1.29
CA LEU A 286 -5.53 -13.93 1.57
C LEU A 286 -5.52 -12.44 1.20
N PRO A 287 -6.46 -11.96 0.35
CA PRO A 287 -6.67 -10.53 0.15
C PRO A 287 -7.43 -9.92 1.33
N HIS A 288 -7.42 -8.59 1.40
CA HIS A 288 -8.28 -7.87 2.33
C HIS A 288 -9.77 -8.18 2.13
N ARG A 289 -10.55 -8.24 3.21
CA ARG A 289 -12.00 -8.52 3.13
C ARG A 289 -12.75 -7.44 2.37
N PHE A 290 -12.38 -6.17 2.54
CA PHE A 290 -12.98 -5.07 1.79
C PHE A 290 -12.66 -5.12 0.29
N ALA A 291 -11.52 -5.69 -0.11
CA ALA A 291 -11.15 -5.83 -1.53
C ALA A 291 -12.03 -6.86 -2.28
N VAL A 292 -12.71 -7.73 -1.52
CA VAL A 292 -13.66 -8.73 -2.03
C VAL A 292 -15.10 -8.41 -1.60
N ASP A 293 -15.35 -7.15 -1.25
CA ASP A 293 -16.67 -6.63 -0.90
C ASP A 293 -17.30 -7.28 0.36
N ARG A 294 -16.46 -7.51 1.39
CA ARG A 294 -16.87 -8.05 2.69
C ARG A 294 -16.50 -7.12 3.83
N TRP A 295 -17.01 -5.89 3.74
CA TRP A 295 -16.75 -4.80 4.69
C TRP A 295 -17.16 -5.12 6.12
N ASN A 296 -18.18 -5.95 6.33
CA ASN A 296 -18.70 -6.37 7.63
C ASN A 296 -17.99 -7.59 8.22
N SER A 297 -16.85 -8.00 7.67
CA SER A 297 -16.07 -9.11 8.22
C SER A 297 -15.34 -8.69 9.50
N THR A 298 -15.32 -9.56 10.51
CA THR A 298 -14.49 -9.43 11.71
C THR A 298 -13.27 -10.34 11.67
N SER A 299 -12.87 -10.76 10.46
CA SER A 299 -11.64 -11.53 10.21
C SER A 299 -10.38 -10.72 10.52
N PHE A 300 -9.28 -11.43 10.80
CA PHE A 300 -7.92 -10.88 10.76
C PHE A 300 -7.64 -10.07 9.49
N MET A 301 -8.23 -10.43 8.34
CA MET A 301 -7.99 -9.78 7.05
C MET A 301 -8.80 -8.49 6.81
N ASN A 302 -9.54 -8.00 7.81
CA ASN A 302 -10.24 -6.71 7.72
C ASN A 302 -9.58 -5.65 8.60
N TYR A 303 -9.77 -4.39 8.22
CA TYR A 303 -9.38 -3.26 9.05
C TYR A 303 -10.55 -2.79 9.89
N ASP A 304 -10.25 -2.42 11.13
CA ASP A 304 -11.22 -1.84 12.06
C ASP A 304 -11.82 -0.53 11.54
N TRP A 305 -11.02 0.26 10.81
CA TRP A 305 -11.48 1.50 10.17
C TRP A 305 -12.23 1.29 8.85
N CYS A 306 -12.14 0.10 8.23
CA CYS A 306 -12.96 -0.30 7.08
C CYS A 306 -14.26 -0.98 7.51
N TYR A 307 -14.34 -1.48 8.74
CA TYR A 307 -15.45 -2.29 9.20
C TYR A 307 -16.80 -1.62 8.93
N ARG A 308 -17.73 -2.35 8.29
CA ARG A 308 -19.07 -1.90 7.88
C ARG A 308 -19.07 -0.61 7.05
N GLY A 309 -18.09 -0.46 6.14
CA GLY A 309 -17.98 0.73 5.32
C GLY A 309 -17.36 1.92 6.06
N GLY A 310 -16.80 1.69 7.25
CA GLY A 310 -16.02 2.64 8.04
C GLY A 310 -16.75 3.23 9.24
N ARG A 311 -15.98 3.87 10.14
CA ARG A 311 -16.43 4.49 11.41
C ARG A 311 -17.00 3.53 12.47
N ALA A 312 -16.88 2.22 12.27
CA ALA A 312 -17.32 1.21 13.23
C ALA A 312 -16.16 0.50 13.97
N SER A 313 -15.00 1.16 14.13
CA SER A 313 -13.80 0.54 14.75
C SER A 313 -14.06 0.02 16.16
N ALA A 314 -14.76 0.77 17.03
CA ALA A 314 -15.10 0.27 18.37
C ALA A 314 -15.90 -1.04 18.32
N ARG A 315 -16.93 -1.07 17.45
CA ARG A 315 -17.76 -2.25 17.21
C ARG A 315 -16.98 -3.41 16.58
N PHE A 316 -16.01 -3.10 15.72
CA PHE A 316 -15.12 -4.12 15.17
C PHE A 316 -14.40 -4.85 16.31
N HIS A 317 -13.80 -4.12 17.25
CA HIS A 317 -13.10 -4.72 18.39
C HIS A 317 -14.03 -5.48 19.33
N GLU A 318 -15.26 -5.01 19.55
CA GLU A 318 -16.30 -5.71 20.32
C GLU A 318 -16.75 -7.03 19.66
N GLU A 319 -16.85 -7.05 18.33
CA GLU A 319 -17.33 -8.21 17.55
C GLU A 319 -16.17 -9.07 17.01
N PHE A 320 -14.91 -8.74 17.34
CA PHE A 320 -13.73 -9.40 16.80
C PHE A 320 -13.59 -10.82 17.34
N GLN A 321 -13.60 -11.81 16.44
CA GLN A 321 -13.66 -13.23 16.81
C GLN A 321 -12.30 -13.90 16.95
N TRP A 322 -11.20 -13.16 16.77
CA TRP A 322 -9.84 -13.72 16.79
C TRP A 322 -9.68 -14.94 15.86
N ALA A 323 -10.31 -14.86 14.67
CA ALA A 323 -10.32 -15.92 13.66
C ALA A 323 -10.35 -15.32 12.24
N TYR A 324 -10.00 -16.15 11.24
CA TYR A 324 -10.35 -15.87 9.85
C TYR A 324 -11.82 -16.25 9.57
N ASP A 325 -12.43 -15.67 8.55
CA ASP A 325 -13.80 -16.02 8.13
C ASP A 325 -13.86 -17.46 7.60
N GLU A 326 -15.04 -18.07 7.59
CA GLU A 326 -15.22 -19.47 7.18
C GLU A 326 -14.71 -19.79 5.77
N ASP A 327 -14.83 -18.87 4.81
CA ASP A 327 -14.33 -19.07 3.46
C ASP A 327 -12.81 -18.91 3.34
N GLU A 328 -12.21 -18.09 4.20
CA GLU A 328 -10.77 -17.97 4.35
C GLU A 328 -10.20 -19.23 4.98
N LEU A 329 -10.81 -19.72 6.06
CA LEU A 329 -10.47 -21.01 6.66
C LEU A 329 -10.59 -22.14 5.63
N ALA A 330 -11.66 -22.16 4.85
CA ALA A 330 -11.83 -23.16 3.79
C ALA A 330 -10.73 -23.05 2.71
N PHE A 331 -10.30 -21.84 2.36
CA PHE A 331 -9.18 -21.64 1.43
C PHE A 331 -7.84 -22.08 2.04
N LEU A 332 -7.50 -21.63 3.25
CA LEU A 332 -6.26 -22.01 3.92
C LEU A 332 -6.16 -23.53 4.12
N ARG A 333 -7.27 -24.20 4.47
CA ARG A 333 -7.31 -25.66 4.71
C ARG A 333 -7.38 -26.50 3.43
N HIS A 334 -8.10 -26.03 2.41
CA HIS A 334 -8.46 -26.86 1.24
C HIS A 334 -8.12 -26.25 -0.12
N GLY A 335 -7.59 -25.04 -0.16
CA GLY A 335 -7.12 -24.39 -1.38
C GLY A 335 -6.04 -25.22 -2.08
N PRO A 336 -5.87 -25.08 -3.41
CA PRO A 336 -4.78 -25.73 -4.12
C PRO A 336 -3.44 -25.40 -3.46
N ARG A 337 -2.52 -26.37 -3.36
CA ARG A 337 -1.23 -26.15 -2.69
C ARG A 337 -0.51 -24.92 -3.24
N GLY A 338 -0.41 -24.82 -4.57
CA GLY A 338 0.22 -23.68 -5.24
C GLY A 338 -0.41 -22.35 -4.87
N ALA A 339 -1.73 -22.29 -4.69
CA ALA A 339 -2.43 -21.06 -4.34
C ALA A 339 -2.20 -20.61 -2.88
N VAL A 340 -1.94 -21.53 -1.95
CA VAL A 340 -1.87 -21.21 -0.51
C VAL A 340 -0.42 -21.11 -0.02
N ILE A 341 0.46 -22.00 -0.50
CA ILE A 341 1.81 -22.12 0.03
C ILE A 341 2.62 -20.81 -0.16
N PRO A 342 3.40 -20.38 0.86
CA PRO A 342 4.42 -19.35 0.69
C PRO A 342 5.38 -19.69 -0.46
N GLY A 343 5.76 -18.71 -1.26
CA GLY A 343 6.53 -18.93 -2.50
C GLY A 343 5.73 -19.56 -3.65
N GLY A 344 4.41 -19.75 -3.49
CA GLY A 344 3.56 -20.41 -4.48
C GLY A 344 3.14 -19.51 -5.66
N GLY A 345 1.86 -19.58 -6.03
CA GLY A 345 1.27 -18.74 -7.07
C GLY A 345 1.18 -17.27 -6.67
N PRO A 346 0.86 -16.38 -7.64
CA PRO A 346 0.81 -14.94 -7.41
C PRO A 346 -0.27 -14.57 -6.39
N PHE A 347 -0.15 -13.36 -5.83
CA PHE A 347 -1.10 -12.88 -4.83
C PHE A 347 -2.54 -12.83 -5.38
N GLY A 348 -3.50 -13.31 -4.60
CA GLY A 348 -4.91 -13.48 -4.99
C GLY A 348 -5.22 -14.70 -5.87
N ALA A 349 -4.23 -15.49 -6.29
CA ALA A 349 -4.49 -16.68 -7.11
C ALA A 349 -5.31 -17.74 -6.36
N GLY A 350 -6.32 -18.32 -7.03
CA GLY A 350 -7.12 -19.43 -6.51
C GLY A 350 -8.13 -19.03 -5.43
N THR A 351 -8.27 -17.75 -5.09
CA THR A 351 -9.37 -17.25 -4.27
C THR A 351 -10.59 -17.01 -5.16
N ASP A 352 -11.26 -18.10 -5.56
CA ASP A 352 -12.56 -18.05 -6.28
C ASP A 352 -13.69 -17.67 -5.32
N TRP A 353 -13.48 -16.63 -4.51
CA TRP A 353 -14.53 -16.13 -3.66
C TRP A 353 -15.58 -15.52 -4.56
N PRO A 354 -16.84 -16.02 -4.53
CA PRO A 354 -17.89 -15.32 -5.22
C PRO A 354 -17.83 -13.89 -4.71
N PRO A 355 -17.81 -12.89 -5.60
CA PRO A 355 -17.87 -11.54 -5.14
C PRO A 355 -19.02 -11.39 -4.13
N GLY A 356 -18.82 -10.55 -3.11
CA GLY A 356 -19.93 -10.12 -2.27
C GLY A 356 -21.12 -9.68 -3.13
N ARG A 357 -22.32 -9.54 -2.54
CA ARG A 357 -23.51 -9.08 -3.28
C ARG A 357 -23.29 -7.77 -4.06
N HIS A 358 -22.19 -7.05 -3.84
CA HIS A 358 -21.77 -5.83 -4.55
C HIS A 358 -20.47 -5.99 -5.36
N GLY A 359 -19.81 -7.15 -5.37
CA GLY A 359 -18.54 -7.38 -6.06
C GLY A 359 -18.66 -7.68 -7.56
N SER A 360 -19.46 -6.93 -8.30
CA SER A 360 -19.26 -6.98 -9.75
C SER A 360 -17.86 -6.43 -10.04
N THR A 361 -17.00 -7.24 -10.66
CA THR A 361 -15.82 -6.79 -11.44
C THR A 361 -16.20 -5.83 -12.56
N ARG A 362 -17.49 -5.59 -12.75
CA ARG A 362 -18.03 -4.53 -13.55
C ARG A 362 -17.72 -3.19 -12.88
N ALA A 363 -16.89 -2.41 -13.56
CA ALA A 363 -16.84 -0.95 -13.42
C ALA A 363 -18.19 -0.26 -13.78
N ASP A 364 -19.28 -1.03 -13.94
CA ASP A 364 -20.65 -0.56 -14.21
C ASP A 364 -21.34 0.00 -12.95
N GLY A 365 -20.62 0.11 -11.82
CA GLY A 365 -21.09 0.89 -10.68
C GLY A 365 -21.24 2.34 -11.08
N GLU A 366 -22.36 2.96 -10.71
CA GLU A 366 -22.59 4.39 -10.94
C GLU A 366 -21.44 5.16 -10.26
N ALA A 367 -20.67 5.92 -11.06
CA ALA A 367 -19.53 6.67 -10.55
C ALA A 367 -20.01 7.53 -9.37
N ALA A 368 -19.28 7.46 -8.26
CA ALA A 368 -19.51 8.29 -7.08
C ALA A 368 -19.76 9.76 -7.49
N ALA A 369 -21.00 10.23 -7.33
CA ALA A 369 -21.33 11.62 -7.60
C ALA A 369 -20.44 12.53 -6.75
N GLY A 370 -19.79 13.51 -7.39
CA GLY A 370 -18.94 14.49 -6.72
C GLY A 370 -17.48 14.09 -6.48
N LEU A 371 -17.00 12.95 -7.00
CA LEU A 371 -15.58 12.63 -7.06
C LEU A 371 -15.13 12.38 -8.50
N SER A 372 -13.93 12.84 -8.86
CA SER A 372 -13.29 12.54 -10.14
C SER A 372 -11.93 11.89 -9.90
N LEU A 373 -11.68 10.75 -10.55
CA LEU A 373 -10.43 9.98 -10.49
C LEU A 373 -9.86 9.86 -11.90
N TRP A 374 -8.59 10.20 -12.11
CA TRP A 374 -7.96 10.13 -13.43
C TRP A 374 -6.47 9.82 -13.35
N LEU A 375 -5.90 9.48 -14.51
CA LEU A 375 -4.47 9.25 -14.69
C LEU A 375 -3.87 10.32 -15.61
N THR A 376 -2.70 10.83 -15.25
CA THR A 376 -1.95 11.80 -16.07
C THR A 376 -0.58 11.25 -16.44
N ARG A 377 -0.15 11.50 -17.67
CA ARG A 377 1.18 11.16 -18.18
C ARG A 377 2.15 12.33 -18.07
N GLY A 378 3.43 12.03 -18.20
CA GLY A 378 4.47 13.04 -18.39
C GLY A 378 4.21 13.93 -19.60
N ARG A 379 4.60 15.21 -19.46
CA ARG A 379 4.36 16.20 -20.51
C ARG A 379 5.31 16.00 -21.67
N GLY A 380 4.76 15.92 -22.88
CA GLY A 380 5.57 15.61 -24.06
C GLY A 380 5.99 14.14 -24.12
N ALA A 381 5.45 13.27 -23.24
CA ALA A 381 5.54 11.83 -23.42
C ALA A 381 5.10 11.48 -24.85
N PRO A 382 5.85 10.65 -25.59
CA PRO A 382 5.34 10.11 -26.83
C PRO A 382 4.01 9.37 -26.56
N ALA A 383 3.15 9.31 -27.57
CA ALA A 383 1.91 8.53 -27.46
C ALA A 383 2.20 7.04 -27.18
N GLY A 384 3.36 6.56 -27.66
CA GLY A 384 3.91 5.23 -27.45
C GLY A 384 4.91 5.14 -26.29
N ILE A 385 4.92 3.99 -25.63
CA ILE A 385 5.86 3.55 -24.60
C ILE A 385 6.76 2.52 -25.26
N GLY A 386 8.09 2.66 -25.21
CA GLY A 386 8.97 1.63 -25.75
C GLY A 386 8.83 0.31 -24.99
N ALA A 387 8.96 -0.82 -25.68
CA ALA A 387 9.00 -2.12 -25.01
C ALA A 387 10.05 -2.14 -23.90
N GLY A 388 9.61 -2.42 -22.67
CA GLY A 388 10.45 -2.46 -21.47
C GLY A 388 10.84 -1.10 -20.88
N ASP A 389 10.36 0.01 -21.45
CA ASP A 389 10.51 1.32 -20.83
C ASP A 389 9.64 1.41 -19.57
N PRO A 390 10.12 2.11 -18.53
CA PRO A 390 9.37 2.32 -17.29
C PRO A 390 8.15 3.21 -17.54
N VAL A 391 7.07 2.93 -16.80
CA VAL A 391 5.79 3.64 -16.94
C VAL A 391 5.48 4.38 -15.64
N PHE A 392 5.59 5.70 -15.68
CA PHE A 392 5.21 6.61 -14.60
C PHE A 392 3.94 7.36 -14.98
N LEU A 393 2.95 7.27 -14.12
CA LEU A 393 1.69 7.98 -14.22
C LEU A 393 1.46 8.73 -12.90
N GLU A 394 0.73 9.83 -12.98
CA GLU A 394 0.15 10.47 -11.81
C GLU A 394 -1.27 9.94 -11.66
N VAL A 395 -1.66 9.54 -10.45
CA VAL A 395 -3.06 9.28 -10.11
C VAL A 395 -3.58 10.48 -9.33
N SER A 396 -4.78 10.95 -9.68
CA SER A 396 -5.36 12.13 -9.06
C SER A 396 -6.82 11.90 -8.69
N LEU A 397 -7.22 12.40 -7.52
CA LEU A 397 -8.59 12.36 -7.03
C LEU A 397 -9.03 13.78 -6.64
N ALA A 398 -10.10 14.28 -7.24
CA ALA A 398 -10.67 15.59 -6.92
C ALA A 398 -12.08 15.47 -6.36
N ASN A 399 -12.40 16.35 -5.41
CA ASN A 399 -13.77 16.58 -4.98
C ASN A 399 -14.46 17.59 -5.93
N THR A 400 -15.31 17.07 -6.81
CA THR A 400 -16.12 17.85 -7.76
C THR A 400 -17.54 18.11 -7.23
N GLY A 401 -17.85 17.62 -6.03
CA GLY A 401 -19.11 17.85 -5.35
C GLY A 401 -19.16 19.19 -4.62
N ASP A 402 -20.22 19.38 -3.84
CA ASP A 402 -20.49 20.58 -3.05
C ASP A 402 -20.28 20.40 -1.53
N THR A 403 -19.90 19.19 -1.11
CA THR A 403 -19.68 18.81 0.29
C THR A 403 -18.30 18.23 0.51
N ASP A 404 -17.77 18.38 1.72
CA ASP A 404 -16.47 17.81 2.10
C ASP A 404 -16.49 16.28 2.06
N VAL A 405 -15.46 15.67 1.47
CA VAL A 405 -15.31 14.21 1.40
C VAL A 405 -14.12 13.77 2.25
N ALA A 406 -14.35 12.81 3.15
CA ALA A 406 -13.31 12.18 3.94
C ALA A 406 -12.63 11.07 3.12
N VAL A 407 -11.33 11.19 2.91
CA VAL A 407 -10.53 10.25 2.13
C VAL A 407 -9.32 9.81 2.97
N PRO A 408 -9.05 8.50 3.09
CA PRO A 408 -7.79 8.02 3.64
C PRO A 408 -6.60 8.67 2.93
N ARG A 409 -5.59 9.12 3.68
CA ARG A 409 -4.41 9.78 3.10
C ARG A 409 -3.68 8.86 2.11
N GLU A 410 -3.72 7.55 2.34
CA GLU A 410 -3.09 6.53 1.51
C GLU A 410 -4.02 5.97 0.43
N ALA A 411 -5.18 6.61 0.19
CA ALA A 411 -6.17 6.15 -0.78
C ALA A 411 -5.59 5.99 -2.19
N LEU A 412 -4.62 6.82 -2.57
CA LEU A 412 -3.97 6.78 -3.88
C LEU A 412 -2.71 5.88 -3.93
N ASP A 413 -2.28 5.31 -2.80
CA ASP A 413 -1.18 4.33 -2.78
C ASP A 413 -1.74 2.98 -3.26
N VAL A 414 -1.40 2.57 -4.48
CA VAL A 414 -1.80 1.26 -5.04
C VAL A 414 -1.36 0.08 -4.16
N LYS A 415 -0.33 0.29 -3.32
CA LYS A 415 0.18 -0.72 -2.39
C LYS A 415 -0.68 -0.83 -1.13
N ALA A 416 -1.55 0.15 -0.84
CA ALA A 416 -2.45 0.16 0.31
C ALA A 416 -3.78 -0.59 0.08
N GLY A 417 -4.05 -1.05 -1.15
CA GLY A 417 -5.18 -1.92 -1.47
C GLY A 417 -6.55 -1.25 -1.65
N LEU A 418 -6.65 0.08 -1.48
CA LEU A 418 -7.87 0.85 -1.79
C LEU A 418 -7.97 1.22 -3.27
N LEU A 419 -6.82 1.52 -3.90
CA LEU A 419 -6.70 1.81 -5.32
C LEU A 419 -6.32 0.53 -6.09
N ARG A 420 -7.08 0.23 -7.14
CA ARG A 420 -6.79 -0.82 -8.12
C ARG A 420 -6.57 -0.20 -9.48
N ILE A 421 -5.61 -0.74 -10.22
CA ILE A 421 -5.36 -0.35 -11.62
C ILE A 421 -5.72 -1.52 -12.50
N LEU A 422 -6.71 -1.34 -13.37
CA LEU A 422 -7.11 -2.33 -14.36
C LEU A 422 -6.36 -2.05 -15.66
N VAL A 423 -5.70 -3.06 -16.20
CA VAL A 423 -4.97 -3.01 -17.47
C VAL A 423 -5.65 -3.97 -18.43
N ARG A 424 -6.09 -3.46 -19.58
CA ARG A 424 -6.78 -4.23 -20.62
C ARG A 424 -6.02 -4.07 -21.94
N ARG A 425 -5.60 -5.18 -22.55
CA ARG A 425 -5.11 -5.16 -23.93
C ARG A 425 -6.30 -5.07 -24.89
N ARG A 426 -6.22 -4.24 -25.93
CA ARG A 426 -7.31 -4.12 -26.90
C ARG A 426 -7.41 -5.34 -27.80
N ALA A 427 -8.64 -5.79 -28.06
CA ALA A 427 -8.93 -7.00 -28.80
C ALA A 427 -8.36 -7.02 -30.24
N GLU A 428 -8.17 -5.84 -30.85
CA GLU A 428 -7.57 -5.69 -32.18
C GLU A 428 -6.10 -6.15 -32.22
N ASP A 429 -5.40 -6.07 -31.08
CA ASP A 429 -3.98 -6.41 -30.92
C ASP A 429 -3.76 -7.69 -30.10
N ALA A 430 -4.80 -8.21 -29.45
CA ALA A 430 -4.73 -9.53 -28.83
C ALA A 430 -4.54 -10.56 -29.95
N THR A 431 -3.39 -11.24 -29.99
CA THR A 431 -3.17 -12.36 -30.90
C THR A 431 -4.38 -13.27 -30.78
N ALA A 432 -5.07 -13.52 -31.90
CA ALA A 432 -6.25 -14.38 -31.91
C ALA A 432 -5.88 -15.69 -31.21
N SER A 433 -6.36 -15.84 -29.97
CA SER A 433 -6.35 -17.13 -29.30
C SER A 433 -6.94 -18.12 -30.28
N THR A 434 -6.23 -19.22 -30.51
CA THR A 434 -6.61 -20.25 -31.48
C THR A 434 -8.02 -20.81 -31.26
N ASP A 435 -8.63 -20.52 -30.11
CA ASP A 435 -9.90 -21.06 -29.68
C ASP A 435 -11.09 -20.08 -29.88
N GLY A 436 -10.87 -18.87 -30.40
CA GLY A 436 -11.94 -17.95 -30.82
C GLY A 436 -12.84 -17.41 -29.69
N THR A 437 -12.50 -17.64 -28.43
CA THR A 437 -13.26 -17.27 -27.23
C THR A 437 -12.55 -16.24 -26.33
N ALA A 438 -11.39 -15.71 -26.74
CA ALA A 438 -10.62 -14.76 -25.93
C ALA A 438 -11.35 -13.41 -25.85
N GLN A 439 -12.11 -13.23 -24.78
CA GLN A 439 -12.44 -11.91 -24.26
C GLN A 439 -11.11 -11.22 -23.89
N PRO A 440 -10.93 -9.92 -24.14
CA PRO A 440 -9.71 -9.23 -23.71
C PRO A 440 -9.60 -9.33 -22.19
N ASP A 441 -8.58 -10.06 -21.73
CA ASP A 441 -8.35 -10.28 -20.31
C ASP A 441 -8.11 -8.93 -19.64
N VAL A 442 -8.98 -8.61 -18.67
CA VAL A 442 -8.78 -7.47 -17.78
C VAL A 442 -7.95 -7.98 -16.63
N GLU A 443 -6.70 -7.52 -16.56
CA GLU A 443 -5.80 -7.86 -15.48
C GLU A 443 -5.74 -6.69 -14.48
N ALA A 444 -5.89 -6.99 -13.18
CA ALA A 444 -5.60 -6.01 -12.15
C ALA A 444 -4.09 -6.00 -11.91
N TYR A 445 -3.46 -4.83 -12.01
CA TYR A 445 -2.05 -4.66 -11.65
C TYR A 445 -1.84 -5.07 -10.19
N ALA A 446 -0.94 -6.04 -9.99
CA ALA A 446 -0.51 -6.50 -8.68
C ALA A 446 0.80 -5.81 -8.28
N PRO A 447 0.82 -4.97 -7.23
CA PRO A 447 2.05 -4.33 -6.80
C PRO A 447 3.05 -5.35 -6.21
N VAL A 448 4.34 -5.05 -6.32
CA VAL A 448 5.47 -5.83 -5.75
C VAL A 448 5.44 -5.86 -4.21
N LEU A 449 4.66 -4.99 -3.57
CA LEU A 449 4.53 -4.96 -2.12
C LEU A 449 3.14 -4.49 -1.71
N HIS A 450 2.68 -4.97 -0.56
CA HIS A 450 1.44 -4.54 0.06
C HIS A 450 1.74 -3.83 1.38
N ARG A 451 1.10 -2.68 1.62
CA ARG A 451 1.28 -1.86 2.83
C ARG A 451 -0.01 -1.83 3.62
N CYS A 452 0.10 -2.13 4.90
CA CYS A 452 -1.01 -2.09 5.83
C CYS A 452 -0.85 -0.89 6.74
N TYR A 453 -1.80 0.04 6.69
CA TYR A 453 -1.74 1.30 7.44
C TYR A 453 -2.79 1.36 8.55
N ALA A 454 -2.44 1.99 9.67
CA ALA A 454 -3.41 2.52 10.61
C ALA A 454 -4.10 3.72 9.98
N LEU A 455 -5.43 3.74 9.99
CA LEU A 455 -6.19 4.97 9.79
C LEU A 455 -6.80 5.40 11.11
N ASP A 456 -6.11 6.33 11.76
CA ASP A 456 -6.67 7.16 12.81
C ASP A 456 -7.24 8.46 12.21
N SER A 457 -7.90 9.26 13.05
CA SER A 457 -8.48 10.55 12.64
C SER A 457 -7.46 11.53 12.07
N GLY A 458 -6.17 11.38 12.38
CA GLY A 458 -5.08 12.21 11.86
C GLY A 458 -4.64 11.86 10.44
N ARG A 459 -5.12 10.73 9.89
CA ARG A 459 -4.77 10.23 8.55
C ARG A 459 -5.94 10.21 7.58
N VAL A 460 -7.02 10.89 7.95
CA VAL A 460 -8.13 11.18 7.04
C VAL A 460 -7.96 12.60 6.52
N VAL A 461 -7.82 12.73 5.21
CA VAL A 461 -7.86 14.02 4.52
C VAL A 461 -9.32 14.37 4.23
N ARG A 462 -9.75 15.57 4.61
CA ARG A 462 -11.07 16.10 4.23
C ARG A 462 -10.93 16.96 2.99
N LEU A 463 -11.23 16.43 1.82
CA LEU A 463 -11.20 17.19 0.59
C LEU A 463 -12.42 18.11 0.53
N GLN A 464 -12.18 19.42 0.56
CA GLN A 464 -13.23 20.41 0.33
C GLN A 464 -13.59 20.48 -1.17
N PRO A 465 -14.76 21.03 -1.54
CA PRO A 465 -15.13 21.26 -2.93
C PRO A 465 -14.02 21.98 -3.72
N GLY A 466 -13.57 21.34 -4.80
CA GLY A 466 -12.48 21.81 -5.67
C GLY A 466 -11.06 21.48 -5.20
N GLU A 467 -10.89 20.79 -4.06
CA GLU A 467 -9.59 20.26 -3.64
C GLU A 467 -9.29 18.89 -4.26
N SER A 468 -8.01 18.57 -4.38
CA SER A 468 -7.56 17.30 -4.95
C SER A 468 -6.32 16.71 -4.28
N LEU A 469 -6.21 15.38 -4.37
CA LEU A 469 -5.05 14.58 -4.00
C LEU A 469 -4.35 14.08 -5.26
N HIS A 470 -3.03 13.99 -5.19
CA HIS A 470 -2.17 13.56 -6.28
C HIS A 470 -1.07 12.68 -5.71
N ASP A 471 -0.84 11.52 -6.34
CA ASP A 471 0.24 10.60 -5.97
C ASP A 471 0.88 9.99 -7.22
N ASN A 472 2.08 9.44 -7.03
CA ASN A 472 2.81 8.76 -8.08
C ASN A 472 2.29 7.32 -8.25
N LEU A 473 2.04 6.92 -9.50
CA LEU A 473 1.74 5.56 -9.89
C LEU A 473 2.84 5.02 -10.80
N ASN A 474 3.65 4.11 -10.26
CA ASN A 474 4.73 3.47 -10.99
C ASN A 474 4.30 2.06 -11.43
N LEU A 475 4.14 1.86 -12.74
CA LEU A 475 3.74 0.61 -13.37
C LEU A 475 4.91 -0.10 -14.08
N SER A 476 6.16 0.26 -13.76
CA SER A 476 7.36 -0.31 -14.39
C SER A 476 7.57 -1.80 -14.08
N GLY A 477 6.95 -2.30 -13.02
CA GLY A 477 6.97 -3.71 -12.64
C GLY A 477 5.94 -4.00 -11.54
N GLY A 478 5.38 -5.20 -11.56
CA GLY A 478 4.45 -5.73 -10.56
C GLY A 478 4.84 -7.15 -10.15
N ALA A 479 4.07 -7.74 -9.22
CA ALA A 479 4.25 -9.12 -8.77
C ALA A 479 4.11 -10.14 -9.91
N SER A 480 3.28 -9.84 -10.92
CA SER A 480 3.10 -10.65 -12.13
C SER A 480 4.08 -10.30 -13.28
N GLY A 481 5.13 -9.51 -13.00
CA GLY A 481 6.03 -8.97 -14.03
C GLY A 481 5.58 -7.60 -14.56
N SER A 482 5.97 -7.27 -15.80
CA SER A 482 5.59 -5.99 -16.40
C SER A 482 4.17 -6.07 -16.98
N PRO A 483 3.24 -5.17 -16.61
CA PRO A 483 1.90 -5.12 -17.22
C PRO A 483 1.94 -4.73 -18.71
N PHE A 484 3.08 -4.26 -19.21
CA PHE A 484 3.30 -3.81 -20.59
C PHE A 484 4.42 -4.61 -21.29
N ALA A 485 4.53 -5.91 -20.97
CA ALA A 485 5.57 -6.76 -21.54
C ALA A 485 5.44 -6.98 -23.06
N GLU A 486 4.21 -6.96 -23.58
CA GLU A 486 3.95 -7.18 -25.01
C GLU A 486 3.64 -5.88 -25.76
N PRO A 487 4.09 -5.73 -27.02
CA PRO A 487 3.67 -4.61 -27.86
C PRO A 487 2.16 -4.65 -28.16
N GLY A 488 1.55 -3.48 -28.30
CA GLY A 488 0.13 -3.33 -28.64
C GLY A 488 -0.54 -2.17 -27.93
N ARG A 489 -1.85 -2.02 -28.14
CA ARG A 489 -2.67 -0.99 -27.46
C ARG A 489 -3.30 -1.55 -26.19
N TYR A 490 -3.24 -0.73 -25.17
CA TYR A 490 -3.75 -1.00 -23.84
C TYR A 490 -4.64 0.14 -23.37
N THR A 491 -5.56 -0.19 -22.49
CA THR A 491 -6.37 0.78 -21.76
C THR A 491 -6.13 0.56 -20.27
N ILE A 492 -5.84 1.63 -19.55
CA ILE A 492 -5.58 1.63 -18.12
C ILE A 492 -6.72 2.36 -17.43
N GLN A 493 -7.31 1.76 -16.40
CA GLN A 493 -8.39 2.37 -15.63
C GLN A 493 -8.09 2.31 -14.13
N PRO A 494 -8.05 3.46 -13.42
CA PRO A 494 -7.97 3.45 -11.98
C PRO A 494 -9.37 3.22 -11.39
N VAL A 495 -9.44 2.41 -10.33
CA VAL A 495 -10.66 2.15 -9.57
C VAL A 495 -10.34 2.29 -8.11
N LEU A 496 -10.96 3.25 -7.44
CA LEU A 496 -10.77 3.52 -6.02
C LEU A 496 -12.00 3.06 -5.25
N THR A 497 -11.78 2.35 -4.15
CA THR A 497 -12.87 1.95 -3.25
C THR A 497 -12.67 2.61 -1.89
N LEU A 498 -13.62 3.45 -1.49
CA LEU A 498 -13.58 4.21 -0.24
C LEU A 498 -14.63 3.71 0.75
N PRO A 499 -14.32 3.74 2.06
CA PRO A 499 -15.35 3.58 3.10
C PRO A 499 -16.35 4.75 3.04
N SER A 500 -17.66 4.46 3.03
CA SER A 500 -18.73 5.46 2.86
C SER A 500 -19.46 5.89 4.16
N GLY A 501 -19.22 5.23 5.29
CA GLY A 501 -19.77 5.62 6.61
C GLY A 501 -20.97 4.81 7.13
N ASP A 502 -21.71 5.38 8.09
CA ASP A 502 -22.34 4.78 9.30
C ASP A 502 -23.43 3.67 9.19
N GLY A 503 -23.53 2.94 8.08
CA GLY A 503 -24.51 1.84 7.93
C GLY A 503 -23.88 0.46 8.16
N ALA A 504 -24.57 -0.44 8.88
CA ALA A 504 -24.17 -1.86 8.94
C ALA A 504 -24.07 -2.55 7.56
N GLU A 505 -24.68 -1.93 6.54
CA GLU A 505 -24.70 -2.30 5.14
C GLU A 505 -24.29 -1.13 4.23
N ALA A 506 -23.59 -0.11 4.74
CA ALA A 506 -23.25 1.05 3.91
C ALA A 506 -22.36 0.62 2.74
N PRO A 507 -22.80 0.83 1.50
CA PRO A 507 -22.05 0.40 0.32
C PRO A 507 -20.77 1.22 0.25
N SER A 508 -19.62 0.58 0.10
CA SER A 508 -18.39 1.31 -0.19
C SER A 508 -18.58 2.25 -1.38
N LEU A 509 -18.01 3.44 -1.31
CA LEU A 509 -18.02 4.38 -2.41
C LEU A 509 -17.02 3.91 -3.47
N LEU A 510 -17.52 3.46 -4.61
CA LEU A 510 -16.70 3.07 -5.75
C LEU A 510 -16.52 4.29 -6.67
N VAL A 511 -15.27 4.69 -6.88
CA VAL A 511 -14.89 5.74 -7.82
C VAL A 511 -14.16 5.09 -8.98
N ALA A 512 -14.86 4.84 -10.08
CA ALA A 512 -14.25 4.42 -11.33
C ALA A 512 -13.71 5.66 -12.05
N GLY A 513 -12.42 5.65 -12.38
CA GLY A 513 -11.80 6.77 -13.09
C GLY A 513 -11.85 6.63 -14.61
N GLU A 514 -11.41 7.70 -15.27
CA GLU A 514 -11.30 7.76 -16.72
C GLU A 514 -10.30 6.73 -17.27
N GLU A 515 -10.64 6.13 -18.41
CA GLU A 515 -9.76 5.23 -19.14
C GLU A 515 -8.63 6.02 -19.84
N LEU A 516 -7.38 5.60 -19.62
CA LEU A 516 -6.20 6.14 -20.29
C LEU A 516 -5.68 5.13 -21.32
N ASP A 517 -5.66 5.52 -22.59
CA ASP A 517 -5.13 4.69 -23.67
C ASP A 517 -3.62 4.80 -23.80
N VAL A 518 -2.95 3.66 -23.86
CA VAL A 518 -1.50 3.54 -24.02
C VAL A 518 -1.11 2.62 -25.17
N THR A 519 -0.07 2.97 -25.91
CA THR A 519 0.49 2.11 -26.97
C THR A 519 1.87 1.68 -26.52
N VAL A 520 2.15 0.38 -26.58
CA VAL A 520 3.49 -0.18 -26.34
C VAL A 520 4.10 -0.49 -27.70
N ASP A 521 5.17 0.22 -28.03
CA ASP A 521 5.86 0.09 -29.29
C ASP A 521 6.69 -1.20 -29.33
N PRO A 522 6.78 -1.89 -30.48
CA PRO A 522 7.65 -3.05 -30.62
C PRO A 522 9.11 -2.64 -30.42
N PRO A 523 9.96 -3.55 -29.89
CA PRO A 523 11.37 -3.25 -29.75
C PRO A 523 11.99 -2.89 -31.11
N PRO A 524 12.91 -1.91 -31.17
CA PRO A 524 13.54 -1.51 -32.42
C PRO A 524 14.16 -2.71 -33.16
N ARG A 525 14.00 -2.79 -34.49
CA ARG A 525 14.53 -3.91 -35.30
C ARG A 525 16.04 -4.14 -35.15
N ALA A 526 16.80 -3.12 -34.74
CA ALA A 526 18.23 -3.25 -34.44
C ALA A 526 18.46 -4.05 -33.14
N ALA A 527 17.73 -3.73 -32.07
CA ALA A 527 17.80 -4.46 -30.79
C ALA A 527 17.41 -5.94 -30.97
N ALA A 528 16.38 -6.22 -31.77
CA ALA A 528 15.96 -7.58 -32.11
C ALA A 528 16.99 -8.40 -32.90
N ARG A 529 17.95 -7.76 -33.59
CA ARG A 529 19.01 -8.42 -34.36
C ARG A 529 20.28 -8.68 -33.54
N GLU A 530 20.50 -7.90 -32.50
CA GLU A 530 21.70 -7.94 -31.65
C GLU A 530 21.52 -8.79 -30.39
N GLY A 531 20.32 -9.36 -30.17
CA GLY A 531 20.04 -10.20 -29.00
C GLY A 531 19.90 -9.40 -27.70
N PHE A 532 19.69 -8.08 -27.80
CA PHE A 532 19.41 -7.22 -26.65
C PHE A 532 18.00 -7.51 -26.14
N ASP A 533 17.88 -7.98 -24.89
CA ASP A 533 16.58 -8.08 -24.23
C ASP A 533 16.12 -6.65 -23.87
N PRO A 534 15.07 -6.13 -24.51
CA PRO A 534 14.56 -4.78 -24.22
C PRO A 534 13.98 -4.68 -22.80
N LEU A 535 13.69 -5.82 -22.16
CA LEU A 535 13.16 -5.88 -20.81
C LEU A 535 14.32 -6.03 -19.83
N PRO A 536 14.52 -5.06 -18.90
CA PRO A 536 15.50 -5.26 -17.84
C PRO A 536 15.11 -6.49 -17.02
N GLY A 537 16.10 -7.20 -16.48
CA GLY A 537 15.84 -8.41 -15.70
C GLY A 537 14.88 -8.19 -14.52
N PRO A 538 14.28 -9.26 -13.99
CA PRO A 538 13.28 -9.22 -12.91
C PRO A 538 13.63 -8.32 -11.74
N GLY A 539 14.82 -8.53 -11.16
CA GLY A 539 15.30 -7.74 -10.03
C GLY A 539 15.47 -6.26 -10.38
N VAL A 540 15.85 -5.94 -11.61
CA VAL A 540 15.96 -4.54 -12.08
C VAL A 540 14.57 -3.91 -12.21
N ARG A 541 13.57 -4.62 -12.74
CA ARG A 541 12.18 -4.13 -12.79
C ARG A 541 11.61 -3.90 -11.40
N ALA A 542 11.82 -4.83 -10.48
CA ALA A 542 11.44 -4.66 -9.08
C ALA A 542 12.14 -3.43 -8.49
N ALA A 543 13.45 -3.28 -8.69
CA ALA A 543 14.19 -2.12 -8.22
C ALA A 543 13.63 -0.79 -8.76
N LEU A 544 13.26 -0.74 -10.05
CA LEU A 544 12.62 0.43 -10.65
C LEU A 544 11.22 0.70 -10.10
N ALA A 545 10.39 -0.33 -9.91
CA ALA A 545 9.05 -0.23 -9.33
C ALA A 545 9.07 0.26 -7.86
N LEU A 546 10.13 -0.13 -7.15
CA LEU A 546 10.32 0.17 -5.73
C LEU A 546 11.07 1.48 -5.51
N GLY A 547 11.94 1.88 -6.44
CA GLY A 547 12.78 3.06 -6.32
C GLY A 547 14.07 2.82 -5.53
N GLY A 548 14.65 1.62 -5.65
CA GLY A 548 15.94 1.24 -5.03
C GLY A 548 16.32 -0.22 -5.34
N THR A 549 17.62 -0.52 -5.40
CA THR A 549 18.22 -1.87 -5.50
C THR A 549 18.41 -2.54 -4.14
N ALA A 550 18.32 -1.74 -3.07
CA ALA A 550 18.03 -2.15 -1.70
C ALA A 550 18.77 -3.44 -1.25
N GLY A 551 20.09 -3.34 -1.14
CA GLY A 551 20.92 -4.42 -0.57
C GLY A 551 21.21 -5.58 -1.51
N GLN A 552 20.77 -5.52 -2.77
CA GLN A 552 21.05 -6.53 -3.81
C GLN A 552 22.14 -6.01 -4.78
N PRO A 553 23.43 -6.18 -4.45
CA PRO A 553 24.53 -5.61 -5.25
C PRO A 553 24.59 -6.20 -6.67
N GLU A 554 24.10 -7.41 -6.89
CA GLU A 554 23.93 -8.01 -8.21
C GLU A 554 22.87 -7.31 -9.05
N VAL A 555 21.74 -6.90 -8.47
CA VAL A 555 20.74 -6.09 -9.18
C VAL A 555 21.29 -4.70 -9.49
N GLY A 556 22.04 -4.10 -8.58
CA GLY A 556 22.76 -2.85 -8.83
C GLY A 556 23.74 -2.97 -10.01
N ARG A 557 24.60 -4.00 -10.01
CA ARG A 557 25.51 -4.25 -11.13
C ARG A 557 24.79 -4.53 -12.44
N ALA A 558 23.68 -5.28 -12.40
CA ALA A 558 22.88 -5.55 -13.59
C ALA A 558 22.25 -4.28 -14.15
N LEU A 559 21.73 -3.40 -13.28
CA LEU A 559 21.22 -2.09 -13.67
C LEU A 559 22.33 -1.21 -14.28
N GLU A 560 23.52 -1.18 -13.67
CA GLU A 560 24.67 -0.43 -14.19
C GLU A 560 25.13 -0.91 -15.57
N GLY A 561 25.23 -2.24 -15.76
CA GLY A 561 25.54 -2.82 -17.06
C GLY A 561 24.52 -2.44 -18.12
N TYR A 562 23.23 -2.59 -17.79
CA TYR A 562 22.13 -2.22 -18.69
C TYR A 562 22.14 -0.73 -19.03
N LEU A 563 22.44 0.13 -18.06
CA LEU A 563 22.58 1.57 -18.28
C LEU A 563 23.74 1.93 -19.20
N ALA A 564 24.90 1.30 -19.00
CA ALA A 564 26.07 1.53 -19.83
C ALA A 564 25.78 1.17 -21.31
N ASP A 565 25.11 0.03 -21.54
CA ASP A 565 24.72 -0.41 -22.87
C ASP A 565 23.71 0.55 -23.51
N ARG A 566 22.69 1.00 -22.76
CA ARG A 566 21.69 1.96 -23.25
C ARG A 566 22.30 3.32 -23.55
N LEU A 567 23.16 3.84 -22.68
CA LEU A 567 23.87 5.10 -22.89
C LEU A 567 24.78 5.03 -24.13
N ALA A 568 25.48 3.90 -24.34
CA ALA A 568 26.29 3.68 -25.52
C ALA A 568 25.43 3.64 -26.80
N ALA A 569 24.26 2.97 -26.75
CA ALA A 569 23.32 2.90 -27.87
C ALA A 569 22.59 4.23 -28.15
N ALA A 570 22.43 5.07 -27.12
CA ALA A 570 21.84 6.39 -27.19
C ALA A 570 22.85 7.48 -27.59
N ALA A 571 24.16 7.18 -27.64
CA ALA A 571 25.19 8.15 -28.01
C ALA A 571 24.89 8.77 -29.39
N GLY A 572 24.54 10.05 -29.39
CA GLY A 572 24.18 10.81 -30.60
C GLY A 572 22.69 10.89 -30.93
N ARG A 573 21.80 10.30 -30.10
CA ARG A 573 20.35 10.54 -30.17
C ARG A 573 20.00 11.81 -29.40
N ALA A 574 19.11 12.62 -29.96
CA ALA A 574 18.57 13.80 -29.29
C ALA A 574 17.44 13.42 -28.30
N ASP A 575 16.82 12.26 -28.49
CA ASP A 575 15.64 11.88 -27.73
C ASP A 575 16.00 11.36 -26.33
N PRO A 576 15.23 11.73 -25.30
CA PRO A 576 15.37 11.22 -23.94
C PRO A 576 15.18 9.68 -23.90
N ASP A 577 16.02 8.98 -23.14
CA ASP A 577 15.87 7.53 -22.88
C ASP A 577 15.14 7.32 -21.54
N PRO A 578 13.88 6.83 -21.55
CA PRO A 578 13.06 6.69 -20.35
C PRO A 578 13.70 5.86 -19.24
N LEU A 579 14.38 4.78 -19.62
CA LEU A 579 14.99 3.89 -18.66
C LEU A 579 16.25 4.50 -18.04
N VAL A 580 17.06 5.20 -18.84
CA VAL A 580 18.23 5.93 -18.32
C VAL A 580 17.79 6.96 -17.29
N ALA A 581 16.75 7.74 -17.59
CA ALA A 581 16.19 8.72 -16.66
C ALA A 581 15.70 8.06 -15.36
N ALA A 582 14.91 6.98 -15.47
CA ALA A 582 14.38 6.26 -14.31
C ALA A 582 15.48 5.67 -13.42
N ALA A 583 16.54 5.15 -14.04
CA ALA A 583 17.65 4.56 -13.30
C ALA A 583 18.56 5.61 -12.65
N GLN A 584 18.80 6.75 -13.31
CA GLN A 584 19.51 7.88 -12.69
C GLN A 584 18.71 8.41 -11.49
N ARG A 585 17.38 8.52 -11.62
CA ARG A 585 16.49 8.85 -10.50
C ARG A 585 16.62 7.84 -9.36
N LEU A 586 16.61 6.55 -9.68
CA LEU A 586 16.81 5.48 -8.69
C LEU A 586 18.14 5.64 -7.93
N ARG A 587 19.25 5.81 -8.64
CA ARG A 587 20.57 5.98 -8.02
C ARG A 587 20.65 7.24 -7.15
N GLY A 588 20.07 8.34 -7.61
CA GLY A 588 19.96 9.57 -6.84
C GLY A 588 19.14 9.41 -5.55
N LEU A 589 18.05 8.64 -5.62
CA LEU A 589 17.23 8.28 -4.45
C LEU A 589 18.02 7.44 -3.43
N GLU A 590 18.75 6.43 -3.89
CA GLU A 590 19.56 5.58 -3.01
C GLU A 590 20.67 6.37 -2.30
N LEU A 591 21.41 7.20 -3.04
CA LEU A 591 22.46 8.03 -2.45
C LEU A 591 21.89 9.04 -1.45
N HIS A 592 20.73 9.63 -1.73
CA HIS A 592 20.08 10.54 -0.78
C HIS A 592 19.76 9.90 0.57
N ARG A 593 19.35 8.62 0.55
CA ARG A 593 18.89 7.87 1.74
C ARG A 593 20.03 7.31 2.58
N ARG A 594 21.15 6.99 1.96
CA ARG A 594 22.33 6.47 2.67
C ARG A 594 22.89 7.52 3.63
N ALA A 595 23.22 7.09 4.85
CA ALA A 595 23.84 7.95 5.85
C ALA A 595 25.23 8.48 5.39
N ASP A 596 25.93 7.69 4.56
CA ASP A 596 27.23 7.98 3.96
C ASP A 596 27.14 8.43 2.49
N GLY A 597 25.93 8.64 1.95
CA GLY A 597 25.75 9.06 0.56
C GLY A 597 26.17 10.51 0.31
N ASP A 598 26.84 10.79 -0.81
CA ASP A 598 27.23 12.15 -1.19
C ASP A 598 26.00 12.93 -1.68
N PRO A 599 25.55 13.97 -0.95
CA PRO A 599 24.40 14.78 -1.36
C PRO A 599 24.64 15.54 -2.67
N ARG A 600 25.89 15.83 -3.06
CA ARG A 600 26.19 16.47 -4.36
C ARG A 600 25.96 15.52 -5.51
N GLU A 601 26.45 14.31 -5.39
CA GLU A 601 26.25 13.26 -6.40
C GLU A 601 24.77 12.91 -6.51
N ALA A 602 24.06 12.76 -5.39
CA ALA A 602 22.62 12.53 -5.38
C ALA A 602 21.86 13.64 -6.11
N ALA A 603 22.18 14.92 -5.84
CA ALA A 603 21.57 16.05 -6.55
C ALA A 603 21.83 15.98 -8.07
N HIS A 604 23.09 15.76 -8.47
CA HIS A 604 23.48 15.68 -9.87
C HIS A 604 22.73 14.57 -10.62
N LEU A 605 22.61 13.37 -10.03
CA LEU A 605 21.90 12.25 -10.66
C LEU A 605 20.40 12.53 -10.83
N LEU A 606 19.77 13.17 -9.84
CA LEU A 606 18.36 13.56 -9.93
C LEU A 606 18.12 14.67 -10.97
N GLU A 607 19.05 15.62 -11.09
CA GLU A 607 19.00 16.65 -12.15
C GLU A 607 19.23 16.05 -13.53
N ASP A 608 20.20 15.15 -13.68
CA ASP A 608 20.45 14.43 -14.93
C ASP A 608 19.24 13.57 -15.32
N ALA A 609 18.58 12.94 -14.34
CA ALA A 609 17.33 12.22 -14.56
C ALA A 609 16.22 13.13 -15.10
N LEU A 610 16.08 14.36 -14.57
CA LEU A 610 15.11 15.34 -15.07
C LEU A 610 15.46 15.84 -16.48
N ALA A 611 16.73 16.16 -16.71
CA ALA A 611 17.19 16.65 -18.00
C ALA A 611 17.05 15.60 -19.12
N ARG A 612 17.31 14.32 -18.79
CA ARG A 612 17.18 13.19 -19.72
C ARG A 612 15.80 12.57 -19.74
N GLY A 613 14.94 12.89 -18.78
CA GLY A 613 13.63 12.28 -18.63
C GLY A 613 12.53 12.99 -19.38
N GLY A 614 12.83 13.82 -20.38
CA GLY A 614 11.86 14.69 -21.08
C GLY A 614 10.53 14.00 -21.39
N GLY A 615 9.52 14.25 -20.56
CA GLY A 615 8.18 13.66 -20.67
C GLY A 615 8.00 12.22 -20.18
N VAL A 616 9.04 11.57 -19.67
CA VAL A 616 9.01 10.20 -19.11
C VAL A 616 8.31 10.18 -17.76
N PHE A 617 8.68 11.11 -16.88
CA PHE A 617 8.06 11.23 -15.58
C PHE A 617 6.74 11.96 -15.70
N ASP A 618 5.71 11.43 -15.03
CA ASP A 618 4.50 12.18 -14.79
C ASP A 618 4.80 13.48 -14.00
N PRO A 619 3.91 14.48 -14.06
CA PRO A 619 4.14 15.78 -13.43
C PRO A 619 4.48 15.69 -11.95
N HIS A 620 3.85 14.76 -11.23
CA HIS A 620 4.07 14.56 -9.82
C HIS A 620 5.45 13.93 -9.55
N THR A 621 5.83 12.87 -10.27
CA THR A 621 7.17 12.26 -10.18
C THR A 621 8.27 13.26 -10.52
N GLU A 622 8.08 14.09 -11.56
CA GLU A 622 9.03 15.12 -11.97
C GLU A 622 9.26 16.15 -10.87
N GLU A 623 8.18 16.69 -10.29
CA GLU A 623 8.26 17.69 -9.22
C GLU A 623 8.91 17.14 -7.94
N HIS A 624 8.57 15.91 -7.54
CA HIS A 624 9.22 15.26 -6.40
C HIS A 624 10.71 15.02 -6.62
N THR A 625 11.09 14.63 -7.84
CA THR A 625 12.49 14.44 -8.21
C THR A 625 13.27 15.76 -8.14
N ARG A 626 12.66 16.86 -8.60
CA ARG A 626 13.24 18.21 -8.54
C ARG A 626 13.41 18.71 -7.11
N ARG A 627 12.38 18.56 -6.27
CA ARG A 627 12.46 18.93 -4.85
C ARG A 627 13.53 18.12 -4.14
N LEU A 628 13.62 16.83 -4.41
CA LEU A 628 14.63 15.98 -3.83
C LEU A 628 16.05 16.42 -4.28
N ALA A 629 16.24 16.71 -5.56
CA ALA A 629 17.52 17.24 -6.05
C ALA A 629 17.92 18.54 -5.33
N ALA A 630 16.94 19.43 -5.10
CA ALA A 630 17.18 20.67 -4.39
C ALA A 630 17.48 20.46 -2.89
N ASN A 631 16.76 19.55 -2.23
CA ASN A 631 17.07 19.11 -0.87
C ASN A 631 18.52 18.61 -0.75
N CYS A 632 18.96 17.80 -1.72
CA CYS A 632 20.33 17.30 -1.78
C CYS A 632 21.34 18.44 -1.94
N ARG A 633 21.10 19.42 -2.83
CA ARG A 633 21.98 20.60 -2.97
C ARG A 633 22.05 21.44 -1.70
N ALA A 634 20.90 21.66 -1.05
CA ALA A 634 20.82 22.37 0.22
C ALA A 634 21.68 21.67 1.28
N ARG A 635 21.50 20.35 1.47
CA ARG A 635 22.34 19.55 2.38
C ARG A 635 23.84 19.65 2.04
N ALA A 636 24.19 19.63 0.76
CA ALA A 636 25.58 19.70 0.30
C ALA A 636 26.28 21.06 0.49
N THR A 637 25.49 22.13 0.62
CA THR A 637 25.97 23.52 0.73
C THR A 637 25.68 24.14 2.09
N GLY A 638 24.96 23.44 2.97
CA GLY A 638 24.43 24.00 4.22
C GLY A 638 23.28 24.99 4.00
N GLY A 639 22.68 24.99 2.79
CA GLY A 639 21.53 25.82 2.45
C GLY A 639 20.21 25.29 3.01
N THR A 640 19.14 26.06 2.80
CA THR A 640 17.79 25.72 3.26
C THR A 640 17.07 24.79 2.32
N ALA A 641 16.20 23.94 2.88
CA ALA A 641 15.43 22.99 2.08
C ALA A 641 14.43 23.73 1.14
N PRO A 642 14.11 23.14 -0.03
CA PRO A 642 12.94 23.48 -0.84
C PRO A 642 11.68 23.84 -0.03
N PRO A 643 10.96 24.90 -0.42
CA PRO A 643 9.62 25.15 0.10
C PRO A 643 8.69 23.98 -0.23
N ARG A 644 7.85 23.62 0.73
CA ARG A 644 6.93 22.47 0.59
C ARG A 644 5.58 22.85 -0.01
N ALA A 645 5.24 24.13 0.00
CA ALA A 645 4.06 24.66 -0.67
C ALA A 645 4.47 25.41 -1.94
N VAL A 646 3.62 25.38 -2.96
CA VAL A 646 3.65 26.28 -4.11
C VAL A 646 2.29 26.93 -4.22
N VAL A 647 2.27 28.25 -4.38
CA VAL A 647 1.06 29.04 -4.55
C VAL A 647 0.92 29.38 -6.03
N GLU A 648 -0.17 28.95 -6.66
CA GLU A 648 -0.54 29.37 -8.01
C GLU A 648 -1.61 30.46 -7.92
N LEU A 649 -1.35 31.60 -8.55
CA LEU A 649 -2.27 32.72 -8.69
C LEU A 649 -2.58 32.93 -10.17
N THR A 650 -3.85 33.02 -10.51
CA THR A 650 -4.35 33.20 -11.89
C THR A 650 -5.23 34.44 -11.97
N ALA A 651 -4.85 35.41 -12.79
CA ALA A 651 -5.66 36.58 -13.08
C ALA A 651 -6.80 36.25 -14.06
N GLY A 652 -7.82 37.11 -14.13
CA GLY A 652 -8.97 36.92 -15.03
C GLY A 652 -8.61 36.95 -16.53
N ASP A 653 -7.43 37.44 -16.90
CA ASP A 653 -6.89 37.39 -18.27
C ASP A 653 -6.11 36.11 -18.58
N GLY A 654 -6.05 35.17 -17.62
CA GLY A 654 -5.30 33.92 -17.71
C GLY A 654 -3.82 34.02 -17.33
N SER A 655 -3.32 35.20 -16.97
CA SER A 655 -1.94 35.36 -16.48
C SER A 655 -1.74 34.55 -15.20
N ARG A 656 -0.63 33.80 -15.11
CA ARG A 656 -0.32 32.95 -13.96
C ARG A 656 0.97 33.38 -13.26
N ALA A 657 0.99 33.26 -11.94
CA ALA A 657 2.20 33.38 -11.11
C ALA A 657 2.31 32.19 -10.17
N LEU A 658 3.53 31.67 -10.03
CA LEU A 658 3.83 30.55 -9.16
C LEU A 658 4.84 31.01 -8.13
N LEU A 659 4.48 30.91 -6.87
CA LEU A 659 5.28 31.44 -5.78
C LEU A 659 5.67 30.31 -4.82
N PRO A 660 6.94 30.25 -4.39
CA PRO A 660 7.34 29.34 -3.32
C PRO A 660 6.61 29.69 -2.02
N GLY A 661 5.97 28.71 -1.41
CA GLY A 661 5.20 28.88 -0.18
C GLY A 661 5.87 28.21 1.02
N VAL A 662 5.89 28.92 2.16
CA VAL A 662 6.29 28.38 3.45
C VAL A 662 5.04 28.10 4.28
N LEU A 663 4.90 26.85 4.70
CA LEU A 663 3.84 26.40 5.60
C LEU A 663 4.18 26.80 7.03
N ARG A 664 3.19 27.34 7.74
CA ARG A 664 3.35 27.65 9.16
C ARG A 664 2.55 26.69 10.02
N GLY A 665 3.24 25.68 10.54
CA GLY A 665 2.71 24.67 11.44
C GLY A 665 2.53 25.15 12.89
N ASN A 666 1.61 24.53 13.61
CA ASN A 666 1.50 24.59 15.07
C ASN A 666 2.41 23.53 15.73
N ARG A 667 2.37 23.40 17.06
CA ARG A 667 3.14 22.38 17.81
C ARG A 667 2.76 20.93 17.45
N ALA A 668 1.56 20.72 16.92
CA ALA A 668 1.10 19.42 16.43
C ALA A 668 1.53 19.14 14.97
N GLY A 669 2.34 20.01 14.36
CA GLY A 669 2.75 19.85 12.96
C GLY A 669 1.63 20.17 11.94
N LEU A 670 0.58 20.87 12.34
CA LEU A 670 -0.52 21.24 11.44
C LEU A 670 -0.42 22.70 11.01
N ALA A 671 -0.43 22.96 9.71
CA ALA A 671 -0.37 24.29 9.13
C ALA A 671 -1.72 24.75 8.60
N TRP A 672 -2.11 25.98 8.95
CA TRP A 672 -3.33 26.65 8.48
C TRP A 672 -3.05 27.81 7.52
N ARG A 673 -1.77 28.17 7.35
CA ARG A 673 -1.36 29.31 6.57
C ARG A 673 -0.17 28.99 5.69
N VAL A 674 -0.15 29.59 4.51
CA VAL A 674 0.98 29.63 3.59
C VAL A 674 1.42 31.07 3.38
N PHE A 675 2.72 31.30 3.45
CA PHE A 675 3.35 32.58 3.18
C PHE A 675 4.18 32.46 1.92
N ALA A 676 4.01 33.38 0.96
CA ALA A 676 4.78 33.38 -0.27
C ALA A 676 5.28 34.80 -0.60
N PRO A 677 6.49 34.95 -1.17
CA PRO A 677 7.00 36.26 -1.54
C PRO A 677 6.19 36.84 -2.71
N ALA A 678 5.75 38.09 -2.60
CA ALA A 678 4.93 38.76 -3.60
C ALA A 678 5.74 39.57 -4.63
N ALA A 679 7.07 39.64 -4.48
CA ALA A 679 7.95 40.45 -5.31
C ALA A 679 7.88 40.08 -6.81
N SER A 680 7.62 38.81 -7.13
CA SER A 680 7.50 38.29 -8.49
C SER A 680 6.09 38.34 -9.07
N LEU A 681 5.13 38.96 -8.39
CA LEU A 681 3.75 39.05 -8.89
C LEU A 681 3.65 39.90 -10.18
N PRO A 682 3.09 39.36 -11.26
CA PRO A 682 2.75 40.12 -12.46
C PRO A 682 1.85 41.32 -12.14
N PRO A 683 2.00 42.46 -12.83
CA PRO A 683 1.09 43.60 -12.69
C PRO A 683 -0.39 43.22 -12.82
N ALA A 684 -0.72 42.28 -13.72
CA ALA A 684 -2.09 41.77 -13.93
C ALA A 684 -2.71 41.15 -12.67
N ILE A 685 -1.90 40.51 -11.82
CA ILE A 685 -2.35 39.92 -10.55
C ILE A 685 -2.40 40.96 -9.44
N ARG A 686 -1.49 41.95 -9.44
CA ARG A 686 -1.48 43.01 -8.42
C ARG A 686 -2.64 43.99 -8.52
N GLY A 687 -3.13 44.23 -9.73
CA GLY A 687 -4.18 45.22 -10.01
C GLY A 687 -5.61 44.69 -10.02
N THR A 688 -5.82 43.39 -9.78
CA THR A 688 -7.16 42.78 -9.78
C THR A 688 -7.72 42.65 -8.37
N GLU A 689 -9.04 42.80 -8.22
CA GLU A 689 -9.73 42.59 -6.95
C GLU A 689 -9.95 41.10 -6.63
N SER A 690 -9.77 40.23 -7.62
CA SER A 690 -9.94 38.79 -7.47
C SER A 690 -8.99 37.99 -8.37
N VAL A 691 -8.57 36.84 -7.87
CA VAL A 691 -7.72 35.89 -8.60
C VAL A 691 -8.18 34.46 -8.33
N GLY A 692 -8.02 33.58 -9.32
CA GLY A 692 -8.01 32.15 -9.05
C GLY A 692 -6.77 31.83 -8.21
N VAL A 693 -6.94 31.11 -7.11
CA VAL A 693 -5.81 30.72 -6.25
C VAL A 693 -5.89 29.25 -5.93
N SER A 694 -4.77 28.56 -6.06
CA SER A 694 -4.59 27.21 -5.53
C SER A 694 -3.26 27.09 -4.81
N VAL A 695 -3.22 26.24 -3.79
CA VAL A 695 -2.00 25.96 -3.02
C VAL A 695 -1.70 24.49 -3.14
N THR A 696 -0.55 24.15 -3.71
CA THR A 696 -0.08 22.77 -3.81
C THR A 696 0.90 22.50 -2.69
N VAL A 697 0.57 21.57 -1.80
CA VAL A 697 1.39 21.16 -0.66
C VAL A 697 1.89 19.75 -0.90
N ALA A 698 3.22 19.55 -0.89
CA ALA A 698 3.79 18.20 -0.89
C ALA A 698 3.98 17.71 0.55
N GLY A 699 3.29 16.62 0.87
CA GLY A 699 3.43 15.81 2.08
C GLY A 699 4.81 15.16 2.19
N ALA A 700 5.16 14.70 3.40
CA ALA A 700 6.47 14.10 3.66
C ALA A 700 6.49 12.63 3.19
N ASP A 701 5.30 12.08 3.05
CA ASP A 701 4.93 10.76 2.57
C ASP A 701 4.90 10.64 1.04
N GLY A 702 5.07 11.75 0.32
CA GLY A 702 4.99 11.79 -1.15
C GLY A 702 3.66 12.31 -1.69
N LEU A 703 2.58 12.23 -0.89
CA LEU A 703 1.27 12.71 -1.31
C LEU A 703 1.26 14.23 -1.54
N THR A 704 0.70 14.68 -2.64
CA THR A 704 0.53 16.09 -2.95
C THR A 704 -0.94 16.48 -2.82
N GLU A 705 -1.22 17.55 -2.07
CA GLU A 705 -2.56 18.11 -1.88
C GLU A 705 -2.67 19.43 -2.64
N ARG A 706 -3.67 19.59 -3.49
CA ARG A 706 -4.05 20.88 -4.07
C ARG A 706 -5.24 21.42 -3.28
N LEU A 707 -4.98 22.51 -2.58
CA LEU A 707 -5.87 23.13 -1.61
C LEU A 707 -6.48 24.40 -2.17
N ARG A 708 -7.68 24.71 -1.69
CA ARG A 708 -8.33 25.98 -1.94
C ARG A 708 -8.17 26.88 -0.71
N PRO A 709 -7.44 28.00 -0.81
CA PRO A 709 -7.38 28.94 0.30
C PRO A 709 -8.75 29.60 0.49
N ARG A 710 -9.17 29.74 1.75
CA ARG A 710 -10.38 30.46 2.13
C ARG A 710 -10.22 31.97 1.98
N ARG A 711 -9.00 32.48 2.19
CA ARG A 711 -8.69 33.90 2.16
C ARG A 711 -7.28 34.12 1.63
N VAL A 712 -7.11 35.19 0.85
CA VAL A 712 -5.81 35.59 0.30
C VAL A 712 -5.60 37.06 0.59
N ARG A 713 -4.50 37.36 1.28
CA ARG A 713 -4.11 38.73 1.63
C ARG A 713 -2.80 39.08 0.96
N LEU A 714 -2.76 40.25 0.33
CA LEU A 714 -1.55 40.89 -0.15
C LEU A 714 -1.11 41.90 0.90
N LEU A 715 0.07 41.67 1.46
CA LEU A 715 0.64 42.52 2.49
C LEU A 715 1.66 43.45 1.87
N THR A 716 1.44 44.74 2.04
CA THR A 716 2.35 45.79 1.58
C THR A 716 3.11 46.35 2.77
N PRO A 717 4.47 46.30 2.76
CA PRO A 717 5.28 46.94 3.78
C PRO A 717 4.95 48.43 3.90
N PRO A 718 5.03 49.04 5.11
CA PRO A 718 4.75 50.45 5.28
C PRO A 718 5.69 51.29 4.41
N GLY A 719 5.13 52.20 3.61
CA GLY A 719 5.91 53.07 2.73
C GLY A 719 6.41 52.43 1.43
N ASP A 720 6.05 51.18 1.15
CA ASP A 720 6.23 50.56 -0.17
C ASP A 720 4.89 50.61 -0.94
N GLU A 721 4.95 50.74 -2.26
CA GLU A 721 3.78 50.65 -3.13
C GLU A 721 3.52 49.20 -3.60
N ARG A 722 4.48 48.28 -3.35
CA ARG A 722 4.43 46.90 -3.83
C ARG A 722 4.18 45.91 -2.68
N PRO A 723 3.30 44.92 -2.88
CA PRO A 723 3.12 43.87 -1.89
C PRO A 723 4.43 43.09 -1.73
N GLY A 724 4.84 42.87 -0.48
CA GLY A 724 6.01 42.08 -0.11
C GLY A 724 5.68 40.61 0.09
N VAL A 725 4.48 40.29 0.61
CA VAL A 725 4.09 38.93 0.99
C VAL A 725 2.64 38.64 0.62
N VAL A 726 2.39 37.43 0.11
CA VAL A 726 1.07 36.81 -0.02
C VAL A 726 0.83 35.90 1.18
N VAL A 727 -0.26 36.11 1.92
CA VAL A 727 -0.69 35.23 3.01
C VAL A 727 -1.98 34.55 2.62
N LEU A 728 -1.95 33.23 2.66
CA LEU A 728 -3.07 32.38 2.31
C LEU A 728 -3.56 31.66 3.56
N GLU A 729 -4.83 31.86 3.91
CA GLU A 729 -5.48 31.10 4.98
C GLU A 729 -6.18 29.89 4.37
N LEU A 730 -5.77 28.69 4.79
CA LEU A 730 -6.30 27.43 4.28
C LEU A 730 -7.67 27.14 4.90
N GLY A 731 -8.55 26.47 4.15
CA GLY A 731 -9.86 26.05 4.65
C GLY A 731 -9.81 24.96 5.72
N ARG A 732 -8.69 24.23 5.79
CA ARG A 732 -8.41 23.14 6.73
C ARG A 732 -6.91 23.07 7.04
N PRO A 733 -6.48 22.40 8.11
CA PRO A 733 -5.06 22.20 8.36
C PRO A 733 -4.48 21.18 7.37
N VAL A 734 -3.21 21.34 7.07
CA VAL A 734 -2.40 20.33 6.38
C VAL A 734 -1.19 19.94 7.21
N GLN A 735 -0.68 18.73 7.00
CA GLN A 735 0.55 18.30 7.66
C GLN A 735 1.73 19.14 7.17
N ALA A 736 2.23 20.00 8.04
CA ALA A 736 3.61 20.43 7.98
C ALA A 736 4.44 19.31 8.62
N ALA A 737 5.61 18.95 8.08
CA ALA A 737 6.57 18.25 8.96
C ALA A 737 6.77 19.10 10.22
N ALA A 738 7.24 18.48 11.30
CA ALA A 738 7.82 19.20 12.42
C ALA A 738 9.02 20.01 11.90
N SER A 739 8.75 21.11 11.22
CA SER A 739 9.73 22.10 10.86
C SER A 739 10.19 22.65 12.20
N PRO A 740 11.50 22.72 12.49
CA PRO A 740 11.94 23.58 13.57
C PRO A 740 11.27 24.94 13.34
N VAL A 741 10.69 25.45 14.42
CA VAL A 741 9.97 26.71 14.49
C VAL A 741 10.63 27.73 13.57
N PHE A 742 9.99 28.03 12.43
CA PHE A 742 10.38 29.07 11.47
C PHE A 742 11.84 28.96 10.97
N ASP A 743 12.08 28.29 9.82
CA ASP A 743 13.36 28.41 9.10
C ASP A 743 13.40 29.76 8.35
N VAL A 744 13.79 30.80 9.08
CA VAL A 744 13.89 32.19 8.63
C VAL A 744 14.76 32.31 7.37
N ALA A 745 15.83 31.52 7.29
CA ALA A 745 16.83 31.62 6.23
C ALA A 745 16.26 31.31 4.83
N ALA A 746 15.17 30.53 4.73
CA ALA A 746 14.54 30.20 3.46
C ALA A 746 13.66 31.33 2.90
N VAL A 747 13.12 32.17 3.79
CA VAL A 747 12.34 33.36 3.41
C VAL A 747 13.25 34.59 3.21
N ASP A 748 14.45 34.55 3.81
CA ASP A 748 15.50 35.58 3.74
C ASP A 748 15.92 35.92 2.30
N ALA A 749 16.04 34.92 1.43
CA ALA A 749 16.53 35.10 0.07
C ALA A 749 15.57 35.81 -0.90
N ALA A 750 14.30 36.05 -0.51
CA ALA A 750 13.25 36.54 -1.41
C ALA A 750 12.53 37.83 -0.95
N ALA A 751 12.83 38.36 0.23
CA ALA A 751 12.19 39.55 0.76
C ALA A 751 12.92 40.85 0.36
N PRO A 752 12.22 41.98 0.17
CA PRO A 752 12.86 43.28 -0.04
C PRO A 752 13.79 43.66 1.12
N ALA A 753 14.91 44.32 0.80
CA ALA A 753 15.88 44.81 1.79
C ALA A 753 15.19 45.66 2.88
N GLY A 754 15.46 45.35 4.15
CA GLY A 754 14.87 46.01 5.32
C GLY A 754 13.65 45.32 5.95
N THR A 755 13.03 44.36 5.27
CA THR A 755 11.90 43.58 5.82
C THR A 755 12.32 42.76 7.04
N TRP A 756 13.55 42.24 7.06
CA TRP A 756 14.05 41.42 8.16
C TRP A 756 14.74 42.21 9.26
N ASP A 757 15.35 43.37 8.97
CA ASP A 757 15.82 44.28 10.04
C ASP A 757 14.65 44.73 10.93
N LEU A 758 13.48 44.92 10.32
CA LEU A 758 12.22 45.18 11.01
C LEU A 758 11.76 43.99 11.86
N LEU A 759 11.86 42.75 11.38
CA LEU A 759 11.44 41.56 12.11
C LEU A 759 12.47 41.12 13.19
N ALA A 760 13.76 41.33 12.94
CA ALA A 760 14.88 41.04 13.84
C ALA A 760 14.98 42.06 14.99
N SER A 761 14.77 43.35 14.71
CA SER A 761 14.67 44.40 15.75
C SER A 761 13.50 44.19 16.71
N GLN A 762 12.53 43.36 16.33
CA GLN A 762 11.34 42.99 17.11
C GLN A 762 11.45 41.58 17.72
N GLY A 763 12.59 40.89 17.58
CA GLY A 763 12.85 39.58 18.19
C GLY A 763 12.09 38.41 17.56
N LEU A 764 11.54 38.61 16.35
CA LEU A 764 10.72 37.63 15.64
C LEU A 764 11.56 36.67 14.79
N VAL A 765 12.81 37.06 14.52
CA VAL A 765 13.86 36.26 13.89
C VAL A 765 15.23 36.58 14.49
N PRO A 766 16.22 35.67 14.45
CA PRO A 766 17.58 35.95 14.95
C PRO A 766 18.24 37.08 14.15
N ALA A 767 18.93 38.00 14.83
CA ALA A 767 19.69 39.06 14.16
C ALA A 767 20.99 38.50 13.53
N GLY A 768 21.27 38.86 12.28
CA GLY A 768 22.57 38.62 11.61
C GLY A 768 22.67 37.42 10.65
N LEU A 769 21.61 37.13 9.88
CA LEU A 769 21.67 36.15 8.79
C LEU A 769 22.10 36.83 7.48
N ASP A 770 23.22 36.37 6.89
CA ASP A 770 23.64 36.78 5.54
C ASP A 770 22.97 35.86 4.51
N ALA A 771 22.19 36.42 3.58
CA ALA A 771 21.41 35.67 2.60
C ALA A 771 22.28 35.12 1.44
N PRO A 772 22.24 33.81 1.12
CA PRO A 772 22.65 33.33 -0.19
C PRO A 772 21.58 33.68 -1.24
N GLU A 773 21.98 34.13 -2.43
CA GLU A 773 21.08 34.28 -3.59
C GLU A 773 20.42 32.94 -3.91
N LEU A 774 19.10 32.83 -3.67
CA LEU A 774 18.31 31.65 -4.03
C LEU A 774 17.54 31.96 -5.33
N ASP A 775 17.95 31.35 -6.45
CA ASP A 775 17.18 31.45 -7.69
C ASP A 775 15.91 30.58 -7.61
N VAL A 776 14.76 31.24 -7.40
CA VAL A 776 13.43 30.62 -7.28
C VAL A 776 12.70 30.50 -8.61
N ALA A 777 13.18 31.12 -9.69
CA ALA A 777 12.52 31.10 -11.00
C ALA A 777 12.38 29.68 -11.60
N PRO A 778 13.36 28.76 -11.46
CA PRO A 778 13.23 27.38 -11.93
C PRO A 778 12.10 26.60 -11.24
N TRP A 779 11.77 26.96 -10.01
CA TRP A 779 10.80 26.26 -9.16
C TRP A 779 9.37 26.66 -9.51
N ALA A 780 9.17 27.97 -9.67
CA ALA A 780 7.93 28.54 -10.12
C ALA A 780 7.54 27.99 -11.50
N ALA A 781 8.46 28.04 -12.47
CA ALA A 781 8.19 27.56 -13.83
C ALA A 781 7.80 26.08 -13.87
N ALA A 782 8.43 25.26 -13.04
CA ALA A 782 8.24 23.83 -13.11
C ALA A 782 7.02 23.31 -12.33
N ALA A 783 6.64 23.96 -11.24
CA ALA A 783 5.38 23.65 -10.56
C ALA A 783 4.15 23.98 -11.44
N GLY A 784 4.18 25.09 -12.18
CA GLY A 784 3.12 25.40 -13.17
C GLY A 784 3.15 24.47 -14.37
N ALA A 785 4.35 24.10 -14.79
CA ALA A 785 4.57 23.11 -15.84
C ALA A 785 4.32 21.66 -15.38
N ALA A 786 4.05 21.39 -14.12
CA ALA A 786 3.51 20.11 -13.67
C ALA A 786 1.97 20.17 -13.64
N LEU A 787 1.42 21.27 -13.09
CA LEU A 787 0.02 21.37 -12.68
C LEU A 787 -0.98 21.92 -13.72
N ALA A 788 -0.53 22.50 -14.82
CA ALA A 788 -1.37 22.88 -15.99
C ALA A 788 -2.00 21.72 -16.80
N GLY A 789 -2.01 20.47 -16.30
CA GLY A 789 -2.87 19.40 -16.82
C GLY A 789 -4.33 19.62 -16.40
N ARG A 790 -5.29 19.04 -17.12
CA ARG A 790 -6.75 19.21 -16.93
C ARG A 790 -7.14 19.21 -15.43
N SER A 791 -7.30 20.39 -14.85
CA SER A 791 -8.13 20.58 -13.66
C SER A 791 -9.56 20.59 -14.14
N PRO A 792 -10.48 19.80 -13.58
CA PRO A 792 -11.86 19.75 -14.04
C PRO A 792 -12.59 21.11 -13.97
N ASP A 793 -12.07 22.12 -13.27
CA ASP A 793 -12.48 23.52 -13.41
C ASP A 793 -11.35 24.49 -12.98
N ASP A 794 -11.35 25.72 -13.51
CA ASP A 794 -10.60 26.83 -12.90
C ASP A 794 -11.27 27.17 -11.55
N PRO A 795 -10.51 27.29 -10.45
CA PRO A 795 -11.11 27.56 -9.14
C PRO A 795 -11.86 28.90 -9.18
N PRO A 796 -13.05 29.00 -8.55
CA PRO A 796 -13.78 30.26 -8.51
C PRO A 796 -12.91 31.32 -7.84
N PRO A 797 -12.91 32.57 -8.38
CA PRO A 797 -11.97 33.59 -7.94
C PRO A 797 -12.15 33.91 -6.46
N VAL A 798 -11.04 34.03 -5.75
CA VAL A 798 -10.97 34.48 -4.35
C VAL A 798 -10.69 35.98 -4.35
N ARG A 799 -11.42 36.72 -3.51
CA ARG A 799 -11.20 38.16 -3.35
C ARG A 799 -9.81 38.40 -2.76
N LEU A 800 -9.04 39.26 -3.39
CA LEU A 800 -7.77 39.75 -2.86
C LEU A 800 -8.04 40.85 -1.86
N GLU A 801 -7.53 40.67 -0.65
CA GLU A 801 -7.56 41.71 0.36
C GLU A 801 -6.19 42.37 0.44
N HIS A 802 -6.17 43.68 0.23
CA HIS A 802 -4.98 44.50 0.39
C HIS A 802 -4.96 45.01 1.82
N GLU A 803 -3.94 44.62 2.58
CA GLU A 803 -3.71 45.07 3.95
C GLU A 803 -2.37 45.81 3.97
N GLU A 804 -2.42 47.13 4.19
CA GLU A 804 -1.23 47.91 4.45
C GLU A 804 -0.77 47.57 5.88
N ALA A 805 0.46 47.11 6.01
CA ALA A 805 1.04 46.92 7.33
C ALA A 805 1.10 48.32 7.98
N GLY A 806 0.36 48.53 9.06
CA GLY A 806 0.44 49.80 9.82
C GLY A 806 1.87 50.05 10.32
N ASP A 807 2.12 51.25 10.86
CA ASP A 807 3.41 51.72 11.42
C ASP A 807 4.24 50.61 12.11
N VAL A 808 5.56 50.76 12.17
CA VAL A 808 6.56 49.77 12.63
C VAL A 808 6.18 49.04 13.93
N ASP A 809 5.60 49.74 14.92
CA ASP A 809 5.09 49.14 16.16
C ASP A 809 3.83 48.29 15.96
N GLY A 810 3.01 48.66 14.97
CA GLY A 810 1.88 47.91 14.44
C GLY A 810 2.32 46.62 13.74
N VAL A 811 3.40 46.59 12.96
CA VAL A 811 3.91 45.35 12.34
C VAL A 811 4.35 44.35 13.41
N ALA A 812 5.01 44.80 14.47
CA ALA A 812 5.42 43.93 15.59
C ALA A 812 4.22 43.38 16.38
N LEU A 813 3.23 44.24 16.71
CA LEU A 813 1.97 43.82 17.35
C LEU A 813 1.09 42.97 16.43
N TRP A 814 1.17 43.19 15.12
CA TRP A 814 0.42 42.48 14.10
C TRP A 814 1.02 41.11 13.81
N VAL A 815 2.35 41.01 13.68
CA VAL A 815 3.06 39.73 13.66
C VAL A 815 2.86 39.03 14.99
N CYS A 816 3.00 39.70 16.14
CA CYS A 816 2.65 39.11 17.44
C CYS A 816 1.18 38.65 17.52
N ARG A 817 0.19 39.34 16.93
CA ARG A 817 -1.19 38.84 16.84
C ARG A 817 -1.30 37.64 15.91
N LEU A 818 -0.66 37.68 14.74
CA LEU A 818 -0.63 36.58 13.78
C LEU A 818 0.12 35.36 14.34
N LEU A 819 1.07 35.58 15.26
CA LEU A 819 1.88 34.56 15.91
C LEU A 819 1.25 34.03 17.21
N ARG A 820 0.66 34.90 18.06
CA ARG A 820 0.04 34.56 19.37
C ARG A 820 -1.33 33.90 19.29
N ILE A 821 -2.04 34.00 18.15
CA ILE A 821 -3.26 33.18 17.93
C ILE A 821 -2.92 31.67 17.90
N CYS A 822 -1.63 31.29 17.88
CA CYS A 822 -1.19 29.90 17.99
C CYS A 822 -0.79 29.47 19.42
N GLU A 823 -0.79 30.38 20.41
CA GLU A 823 -0.42 30.07 21.80
C GLU A 823 -1.63 29.85 22.73
N GLU A 824 -2.83 30.31 22.37
CA GLU A 824 -4.05 30.02 23.13
C GLU A 824 -4.79 28.82 22.53
N ASP A 825 -4.94 27.78 23.36
CA ASP A 825 -5.68 26.55 23.08
C ASP A 825 -7.13 26.85 22.67
N GLU A 826 -7.45 26.69 21.38
CA GLU A 826 -8.60 25.92 20.86
C GLU A 826 -8.70 26.12 19.33
N PRO A 827 -8.99 25.05 18.55
CA PRO A 827 -9.36 25.22 17.13
C PRO A 827 -10.57 26.18 17.04
N PRO A 828 -10.74 26.94 15.94
CA PRO A 828 -11.97 27.71 15.74
C PRO A 828 -13.17 26.78 15.97
N PRO A 829 -14.25 27.21 16.66
CA PRO A 829 -15.34 26.33 17.05
C PRO A 829 -15.81 25.58 15.81
N PHE A 830 -15.45 24.30 15.79
CA PHE A 830 -15.89 23.37 14.79
C PHE A 830 -17.39 23.22 15.01
N ASP A 831 -18.20 23.36 13.97
CA ASP A 831 -19.60 22.99 14.01
C ASP A 831 -19.69 21.46 14.07
N ALA A 832 -19.37 20.92 15.25
CA ALA A 832 -19.56 19.53 15.64
C ALA A 832 -21.05 19.31 15.87
N GLY A 833 -21.85 19.36 14.82
CA GLY A 833 -23.24 18.92 14.83
C GLY A 833 -23.36 17.40 14.97
N ARG A 834 -22.68 16.79 15.96
CA ARG A 834 -22.91 15.50 16.66
C ARG A 834 -21.66 15.18 17.52
N PRO A 835 -21.78 15.02 18.85
CA PRO A 835 -20.63 14.76 19.71
C PRO A 835 -20.11 13.34 19.56
N PHE A 836 -18.78 13.23 19.66
CA PHE A 836 -18.05 12.02 19.98
C PHE A 836 -18.32 11.74 21.48
N ASP A 837 -19.00 10.65 21.82
CA ASP A 837 -19.19 10.26 23.22
C ASP A 837 -17.84 9.80 23.80
N PRO A 838 -17.32 10.39 24.88
CA PRO A 838 -16.25 9.78 25.65
C PRO A 838 -16.77 8.48 26.30
N TRP A 839 -15.88 7.49 26.38
CA TRP A 839 -16.07 6.21 27.05
C TRP A 839 -16.97 6.27 28.30
N PRO A 840 -17.93 5.35 28.49
CA PRO A 840 -18.66 5.28 29.74
C PRO A 840 -17.71 4.85 30.85
N GLU A 841 -17.58 5.67 31.89
CA GLU A 841 -16.98 5.24 33.15
C GLU A 841 -17.62 3.92 33.62
N PRO A 842 -16.84 2.99 34.19
CA PRO A 842 -17.39 1.75 34.70
C PRO A 842 -18.41 2.07 35.79
N ARG A 843 -19.61 1.52 35.64
CA ARG A 843 -20.69 1.62 36.63
C ARG A 843 -20.18 1.14 37.99
N GLU A 844 -20.02 2.08 38.93
CA GLU A 844 -19.89 1.79 40.35
C GLU A 844 -21.14 1.05 40.82
N GLY A 845 -20.96 -0.20 41.27
CA GLY A 845 -22.06 -1.03 41.72
C GLY A 845 -21.67 -2.48 41.96
N ALA A 846 -20.59 -2.73 42.69
CA ALA A 846 -20.35 -4.00 43.35
C ALA A 846 -19.47 -3.80 44.59
N ASP A 847 -19.99 -4.22 45.73
CA ASP A 847 -19.40 -4.15 47.05
C ASP A 847 -17.94 -4.62 47.08
N ARG A 848 -17.04 -3.78 47.60
CA ARG A 848 -15.74 -4.23 48.11
C ARG A 848 -15.53 -3.70 49.52
N GLU A 849 -15.50 -4.64 50.47
CA GLU A 849 -14.93 -4.46 51.80
C GLU A 849 -13.46 -4.00 51.72
N PRO A 850 -12.97 -3.25 52.73
CA PRO A 850 -11.61 -2.74 52.71
C PRO A 850 -10.64 -3.78 53.28
N ALA A 851 -9.66 -4.20 52.47
CA ALA A 851 -8.46 -4.84 52.98
C ALA A 851 -7.25 -3.92 52.78
N GLN A 852 -6.53 -3.73 53.88
CA GLN A 852 -5.43 -2.83 54.12
C GLN A 852 -4.12 -3.24 53.42
N ALA A 853 -3.38 -2.21 53.00
CA ALA A 853 -1.94 -1.97 53.18
C ALA A 853 -0.87 -2.94 52.62
N ALA A 854 0.11 -2.28 51.98
CA ALA A 854 1.54 -2.57 51.88
C ALA A 854 2.02 -3.50 50.74
N TRP A 855 2.46 -2.90 49.63
CA TRP A 855 3.87 -2.64 49.29
C TRP A 855 3.96 -1.71 48.08
#